data_AF-A0A523MSZ4-F1
#
_entry.id   AF-A0A523MSZ4-F1
#
_cell.length_a   1.000
_cell.length_b   1.000
_cell.length_c   1.000
_cell.angle_alpha   90.00
_cell.angle_beta   90.00
_cell.angle_gamma   90.00
#
_symmetry.space_group_name_H-M   'P 1'
#
loop_
_entity.id
_entity.type
_entity.pdbx_description
1 polymer ?
#
loop_
_entity_poly.entity_id
_entity_poly.type
_entity_poly.pdbx_seq_one_letter_code
_entity_poly.pdbx_strand_id
1 'polypeptide(L)'
;MDSYLQKGVKLKGVLHIKGTVHMDGDFEGELIAEDHLIIGKSGLVTGNIDTYDITNMGSIQGNIHAKNRVSLMADSHLVGDISTHHLVVEEGSNFEGRCKMIETPAQSHAASARMTQPGRQNQPGLAHGVMSDGSADDSGMSPEPDSISDFKLPAPNLNYNALAWGTSAVLLVGLLGWGYSNFRGDDLGSIVSRGQMLIEQKKYTDAEGEYLKALKISRSNPEVYAGLGEVYFRKKEYNQALSQFQRSIELKPSENTYHLQLARTYSEKGQFQEATKIYKSVINSDPKNFQAFYDLGELRLREGKREVAIENIQLAARLNPDHIKSHELLADLYVEDNKIEEAVGEMREAVRLKGDDPALRMTLAELLVKGGREDEAFKEFREVTVLSPENFAAQMRVAAIYLQRKNYDKSLVTYQKAAILEPSDIHVQTGLGAVYLKKNDFQNAELAFRKATQIDPKNSEGFYQLGKLLVSLEKLGEGQTALETAVGLDNQLSDAHFELGKIHKQNENMKRALSAFEMALSADPKNVNYMVEVANGYVERKSPDKGIKILKEAVALEPDNGHVIYGLCSAYRRKGFYRMSIRHCEKALGILPQSYEVMNRLAWLYAKKKINLDKGLKLSQATVEAFPKRPDYLDTLAEVHYSRRDAKLAVDLMKTALELAPNSGYYKRQLWRFKHIKPKPLKRPIPVPARSPESEDTGDASSAAQASDSQSLVSESIDHDIPNSEAVEAVAPANSL
;
A
#
# COMPACT_ATOMS: atom_id res chain seq x y z
N MET A 1 -22.18 -19.95 -9.71
CA MET A 1 -23.34 -20.73 -9.23
C MET A 1 -23.51 -21.87 -10.21
N ASP A 2 -23.32 -23.09 -9.74
CA ASP A 2 -23.26 -24.30 -10.57
C ASP A 2 -24.62 -25.00 -10.64
N SER A 3 -25.56 -24.64 -9.75
CA SER A 3 -26.95 -25.15 -9.75
C SER A 3 -27.92 -24.14 -9.14
N TYR A 4 -29.16 -24.10 -9.65
CA TYR A 4 -30.21 -23.19 -9.17
C TYR A 4 -31.57 -23.91 -9.14
N LEU A 5 -32.22 -23.94 -7.97
CA LEU A 5 -33.55 -24.50 -7.76
C LEU A 5 -34.56 -23.36 -7.62
N GLN A 6 -35.38 -23.18 -8.66
CA GLN A 6 -36.39 -22.11 -8.74
C GLN A 6 -37.51 -22.28 -7.72
N LYS A 7 -38.15 -21.16 -7.37
CA LYS A 7 -39.39 -21.11 -6.62
C LYS A 7 -40.46 -22.01 -7.24
N GLY A 8 -41.14 -22.81 -6.41
CA GLY A 8 -42.18 -23.75 -6.82
C GLY A 8 -41.69 -25.16 -7.12
N VAL A 9 -40.38 -25.39 -7.13
CA VAL A 9 -39.80 -26.75 -7.17
C VAL A 9 -39.96 -27.40 -5.79
N LYS A 10 -40.38 -28.67 -5.76
CA LYS A 10 -40.46 -29.48 -4.53
C LYS A 10 -39.64 -30.76 -4.69
N LEU A 11 -38.71 -30.98 -3.78
CA LEU A 11 -37.82 -32.14 -3.78
C LEU A 11 -37.86 -32.84 -2.43
N LYS A 12 -37.77 -34.17 -2.44
CA LYS A 12 -37.73 -35.00 -1.24
C LYS A 12 -36.70 -36.11 -1.37
N GLY A 13 -35.82 -36.28 -0.38
CA GLY A 13 -34.80 -37.34 -0.35
C GLY A 13 -33.42 -36.85 0.06
N VAL A 14 -32.37 -37.50 -0.44
CA VAL A 14 -30.98 -37.10 -0.19
C VAL A 14 -30.42 -36.42 -1.43
N LEU A 15 -29.91 -35.20 -1.28
CA LEU A 15 -29.41 -34.38 -2.38
C LEU A 15 -27.91 -34.11 -2.20
N HIS A 16 -27.09 -34.71 -3.08
CA HIS A 16 -25.65 -34.46 -3.16
C HIS A 16 -25.34 -33.46 -4.26
N ILE A 17 -24.62 -32.40 -3.92
CA ILE A 17 -24.34 -31.28 -4.83
C ILE A 17 -22.83 -31.01 -4.84
N LYS A 18 -22.28 -30.92 -6.05
CA LYS A 18 -20.92 -30.43 -6.29
C LYS A 18 -20.99 -28.97 -6.71
N GLY A 19 -20.20 -28.10 -6.11
CA GLY A 19 -20.22 -26.67 -6.42
C GLY A 19 -21.21 -25.85 -5.60
N THR A 20 -21.41 -24.61 -6.03
CA THR A 20 -22.33 -23.66 -5.36
C THR A 20 -23.76 -23.83 -5.85
N VAL A 21 -24.72 -23.92 -4.92
CA VAL A 21 -26.16 -24.02 -5.23
C VAL A 21 -26.98 -22.91 -4.57
N HIS A 22 -28.00 -22.43 -5.28
CA HIS A 22 -29.00 -21.52 -4.74
C HIS A 22 -30.38 -22.18 -4.82
N MET A 23 -31.10 -22.20 -3.69
CA MET A 23 -32.40 -22.85 -3.53
C MET A 23 -33.50 -21.86 -3.11
N ASP A 24 -34.47 -21.65 -3.99
CA ASP A 24 -35.67 -20.86 -3.76
C ASP A 24 -36.96 -21.73 -3.66
N GLY A 25 -36.83 -23.06 -3.72
CA GLY A 25 -37.94 -24.04 -3.64
C GLY A 25 -38.02 -24.81 -2.32
N ASP A 26 -38.95 -25.77 -2.23
CA ASP A 26 -39.17 -26.62 -1.06
C ASP A 26 -38.28 -27.88 -1.13
N PHE A 27 -37.55 -28.20 -0.07
CA PHE A 27 -36.76 -29.43 0.05
C PHE A 27 -37.03 -30.13 1.38
N GLU A 28 -37.29 -31.44 1.34
CA GLU A 28 -37.46 -32.29 2.52
C GLU A 28 -36.46 -33.45 2.50
N GLY A 29 -35.52 -33.49 3.45
CA GLY A 29 -34.55 -34.59 3.60
C GLY A 29 -33.12 -34.13 3.89
N GLU A 30 -32.12 -34.92 3.50
CA GLU A 30 -30.70 -34.61 3.78
C GLU A 30 -30.03 -33.91 2.61
N LEU A 31 -29.39 -32.78 2.87
CA LEU A 31 -28.71 -31.97 1.86
C LEU A 31 -27.21 -31.97 2.13
N ILE A 32 -26.42 -32.43 1.16
CA ILE A 32 -24.97 -32.50 1.24
C ILE A 32 -24.38 -31.69 0.07
N ALA A 33 -23.74 -30.56 0.37
CA ALA A 33 -23.15 -29.67 -0.64
C ALA A 33 -21.65 -29.45 -0.39
N GLU A 34 -20.81 -29.69 -1.40
CA GLU A 34 -19.35 -29.64 -1.24
C GLU A 34 -18.79 -28.22 -0.98
N ASP A 35 -19.42 -27.19 -1.55
CA ASP A 35 -18.95 -25.79 -1.46
C ASP A 35 -19.95 -24.89 -0.70
N HIS A 36 -20.71 -24.03 -1.40
CA HIS A 36 -21.58 -23.03 -0.79
C HIS A 36 -23.07 -23.28 -1.12
N LEU A 37 -23.88 -23.44 -0.08
CA LEU A 37 -25.34 -23.51 -0.17
C LEU A 37 -25.98 -22.16 0.13
N ILE A 38 -26.84 -21.68 -0.77
CA ILE A 38 -27.61 -20.44 -0.58
C ILE A 38 -29.09 -20.81 -0.53
N ILE A 39 -29.75 -20.60 0.61
CA ILE A 39 -31.20 -20.69 0.73
C ILE A 39 -31.76 -19.30 0.47
N GLY A 40 -32.42 -19.13 -0.68
CA GLY A 40 -33.03 -17.88 -1.09
C GLY A 40 -34.28 -17.54 -0.27
N LYS A 41 -34.83 -16.34 -0.45
CA LYS A 41 -35.93 -15.80 0.38
C LYS A 41 -37.20 -16.64 0.32
N SER A 42 -37.43 -17.39 -0.77
CA SER A 42 -38.57 -18.31 -0.86
C SER A 42 -38.22 -19.77 -0.60
N GLY A 43 -36.97 -20.07 -0.26
CA GLY A 43 -36.50 -21.41 0.03
C GLY A 43 -37.03 -21.93 1.36
N LEU A 44 -37.54 -23.17 1.35
CA LEU A 44 -37.97 -23.89 2.55
C LEU A 44 -37.24 -25.23 2.60
N VAL A 45 -36.43 -25.44 3.64
CA VAL A 45 -35.69 -26.68 3.85
C VAL A 45 -36.14 -27.34 5.13
N THR A 46 -36.57 -28.59 5.05
CA THR A 46 -36.90 -29.43 6.21
C THR A 46 -35.99 -30.65 6.22
N GLY A 47 -34.97 -30.64 7.08
CA GLY A 47 -34.00 -31.72 7.24
C GLY A 47 -32.57 -31.22 7.43
N ASN A 48 -31.63 -32.16 7.58
CA ASN A 48 -30.25 -31.84 7.97
C ASN A 48 -29.42 -31.40 6.76
N ILE A 49 -28.50 -30.47 7.01
CA ILE A 49 -27.62 -29.90 6.00
C ILE A 49 -26.16 -30.15 6.41
N ASP A 50 -25.37 -30.73 5.51
CA ASP A 50 -23.90 -30.81 5.59
C ASP A 50 -23.30 -30.02 4.42
N THR A 51 -22.47 -29.01 4.73
CA THR A 51 -21.85 -28.20 3.68
C THR A 51 -20.52 -27.58 4.09
N TYR A 52 -19.82 -26.92 3.17
CA TYR A 52 -18.65 -26.12 3.53
C TYR A 52 -19.09 -24.73 4.03
N ASP A 53 -19.92 -24.02 3.27
CA ASP A 53 -20.51 -22.73 3.64
C ASP A 53 -22.03 -22.72 3.40
N ILE A 54 -22.80 -21.99 4.23
CA ILE A 54 -24.23 -21.72 3.99
C ILE A 54 -24.60 -20.25 4.21
N THR A 55 -25.45 -19.72 3.34
CA THR A 55 -26.16 -18.44 3.51
C THR A 55 -27.67 -18.70 3.51
N ASN A 56 -28.34 -18.41 4.63
CA ASN A 56 -29.78 -18.57 4.77
C ASN A 56 -30.50 -17.22 4.70
N MET A 57 -31.37 -17.05 3.71
CA MET A 57 -32.35 -15.95 3.59
C MET A 57 -33.80 -16.46 3.70
N GLY A 58 -34.01 -17.77 3.82
CA GLY A 58 -35.32 -18.41 3.84
C GLY A 58 -35.60 -19.13 5.17
N SER A 59 -36.31 -20.25 5.11
CA SER A 59 -36.72 -21.02 6.28
C SER A 59 -36.08 -22.41 6.30
N ILE A 60 -35.41 -22.75 7.40
CA ILE A 60 -34.77 -24.05 7.62
C ILE A 60 -35.33 -24.67 8.90
N GLN A 61 -35.74 -25.93 8.84
CA GLN A 61 -36.10 -26.76 9.98
C GLN A 61 -35.24 -28.03 9.96
N GLY A 62 -34.15 -28.05 10.72
CA GLY A 62 -33.18 -29.13 10.74
C GLY A 62 -31.80 -28.66 11.18
N ASN A 63 -30.90 -29.61 11.44
CA ASN A 63 -29.56 -29.28 11.94
C ASN A 63 -28.62 -28.91 10.80
N ILE A 64 -27.75 -27.94 11.05
CA ILE A 64 -26.72 -27.49 10.11
C ILE A 64 -25.35 -27.92 10.60
N HIS A 65 -24.62 -28.63 9.76
CA HIS A 65 -23.18 -28.85 9.87
C HIS A 65 -22.47 -28.15 8.72
N ALA A 66 -21.84 -27.01 9.00
CA ALA A 66 -21.08 -26.26 8.00
C ALA A 66 -19.60 -26.22 8.39
N LYS A 67 -18.71 -26.76 7.56
CA LYS A 67 -17.28 -26.90 7.89
C LYS A 67 -16.60 -25.55 8.13
N ASN A 68 -17.03 -24.50 7.46
CA ASN A 68 -16.41 -23.17 7.53
C ASN A 68 -17.38 -22.10 8.04
N ARG A 69 -18.48 -21.82 7.34
CA ARG A 69 -19.36 -20.69 7.71
C ARG A 69 -20.86 -20.97 7.62
N VAL A 70 -21.62 -20.46 8.60
CA VAL A 70 -23.08 -20.26 8.54
C VAL A 70 -23.38 -18.77 8.56
N SER A 71 -24.21 -18.28 7.65
CA SER A 71 -24.71 -16.90 7.65
C SER A 71 -26.23 -16.88 7.66
N LEU A 72 -26.83 -16.37 8.73
CA LEU A 72 -28.27 -16.12 8.85
C LEU A 72 -28.54 -14.65 8.51
N MET A 73 -29.27 -14.41 7.42
CA MET A 73 -29.57 -13.07 6.92
C MET A 73 -30.86 -12.51 7.53
N ALA A 74 -31.07 -11.21 7.41
CA ALA A 74 -32.31 -10.57 7.88
C ALA A 74 -33.57 -11.30 7.38
N ASP A 75 -34.57 -11.46 8.26
CA ASP A 75 -35.84 -12.17 8.05
C ASP A 75 -35.73 -13.70 7.84
N SER A 76 -34.53 -14.29 7.92
CA SER A 76 -34.37 -15.74 7.85
C SER A 76 -34.87 -16.45 9.11
N HIS A 77 -35.33 -17.69 8.95
CA HIS A 77 -35.81 -18.53 10.04
C HIS A 77 -35.02 -19.84 10.08
N LEU A 78 -34.53 -20.22 11.25
CA LEU A 78 -33.86 -21.49 11.47
C LEU A 78 -34.31 -22.12 12.79
N VAL A 79 -34.85 -23.34 12.72
CA VAL A 79 -35.15 -24.17 13.88
C VAL A 79 -34.30 -25.45 13.80
N GLY A 80 -33.29 -25.58 14.66
CA GLY A 80 -32.35 -26.71 14.67
C GLY A 80 -30.97 -26.33 15.20
N ASP A 81 -30.12 -27.31 15.48
CA ASP A 81 -28.77 -27.07 16.00
C ASP A 81 -27.80 -26.66 14.87
N ILE A 82 -26.89 -25.72 15.17
CA ILE A 82 -25.80 -25.31 14.29
C ILE A 82 -24.48 -25.88 14.80
N SER A 83 -23.66 -26.41 13.89
CA SER A 83 -22.24 -26.68 14.12
C SER A 83 -21.39 -26.09 13.01
N THR A 84 -20.53 -25.11 13.33
CA THR A 84 -19.72 -24.42 12.32
C THR A 84 -18.47 -23.74 12.88
N HIS A 85 -17.48 -23.46 12.03
CA HIS A 85 -16.27 -22.74 12.42
C HIS A 85 -16.53 -21.23 12.59
N HIS A 86 -17.43 -20.66 11.78
CA HIS A 86 -17.76 -19.24 11.80
C HIS A 86 -19.28 -19.03 11.65
N LEU A 87 -19.92 -18.33 12.59
CA LEU A 87 -21.34 -18.00 12.52
C LEU A 87 -21.52 -16.48 12.33
N VAL A 88 -22.31 -16.09 11.34
CA VAL A 88 -22.75 -14.71 11.09
C VAL A 88 -24.27 -14.66 11.23
N VAL A 89 -24.76 -13.71 12.01
CA VAL A 89 -26.19 -13.53 12.28
C VAL A 89 -26.50 -12.05 12.07
N GLU A 90 -27.38 -11.74 11.12
CA GLU A 90 -27.86 -10.38 10.88
C GLU A 90 -29.06 -10.04 11.77
N GLU A 91 -29.21 -8.74 12.05
CA GLU A 91 -30.39 -8.21 12.74
C GLU A 91 -31.67 -8.58 11.98
N GLY A 92 -32.67 -9.08 12.70
CA GLY A 92 -33.94 -9.54 12.12
C GLY A 92 -33.98 -11.02 11.72
N SER A 93 -32.89 -11.78 11.89
CA SER A 93 -32.94 -13.26 11.76
C SER A 93 -33.53 -13.93 13.00
N ASN A 94 -34.19 -15.07 12.82
CA ASN A 94 -34.79 -15.88 13.88
C ASN A 94 -34.12 -17.25 13.95
N PHE A 95 -33.52 -17.57 15.10
CA PHE A 95 -32.81 -18.82 15.36
C PHE A 95 -33.26 -19.47 16.66
N GLU A 96 -33.73 -20.71 16.56
CA GLU A 96 -34.11 -21.55 17.69
C GLU A 96 -33.30 -22.86 17.68
N GLY A 97 -32.34 -23.00 18.58
CA GLY A 97 -31.51 -24.21 18.69
C GLY A 97 -30.24 -23.99 19.49
N ARG A 98 -29.35 -24.98 19.50
CA ARG A 98 -28.01 -24.88 20.10
C ARG A 98 -26.98 -24.60 19.03
N CYS A 99 -25.96 -23.82 19.37
CA CYS A 99 -24.82 -23.58 18.49
C CYS A 99 -23.54 -24.18 19.09
N LYS A 100 -22.79 -24.93 18.30
CA LYS A 100 -21.47 -25.48 18.64
C LYS A 100 -20.42 -24.97 17.65
N MET A 101 -19.42 -24.25 18.14
CA MET A 101 -18.28 -23.85 17.32
C MET A 101 -17.33 -25.05 17.13
N ILE A 102 -16.92 -25.33 15.89
CA ILE A 102 -15.97 -26.41 15.55
C ILE A 102 -14.60 -25.85 15.17
N GLU A 103 -13.58 -26.71 15.25
CA GLU A 103 -12.19 -26.35 14.92
C GLU A 103 -12.04 -25.94 13.45
N THR A 104 -11.03 -25.12 13.17
CA THR A 104 -10.76 -24.61 11.82
C THR A 104 -10.56 -25.76 10.84
N PRO A 105 -11.28 -25.81 9.70
CA PRO A 105 -11.08 -26.86 8.70
C PRO A 105 -9.64 -26.80 8.14
N ALA A 106 -8.94 -27.93 8.13
CA ALA A 106 -7.63 -28.04 7.50
C ALA A 106 -7.74 -27.72 6.01
N GLN A 107 -6.91 -26.79 5.51
CA GLN A 107 -6.91 -26.39 4.11
C GLN A 107 -6.62 -27.60 3.20
N SER A 108 -7.62 -28.06 2.45
CA SER A 108 -7.42 -29.02 1.36
C SER A 108 -6.77 -28.30 0.17
N HIS A 109 -5.44 -28.36 0.10
CA HIS A 109 -4.71 -28.09 -1.13
C HIS A 109 -4.97 -29.20 -2.15
N ALA A 110 -5.97 -29.03 -3.03
CA ALA A 110 -5.98 -29.57 -4.40
C ALA A 110 -7.27 -29.19 -5.16
N ALA A 111 -7.21 -28.14 -5.99
CA ALA A 111 -7.42 -28.25 -7.44
C ALA A 111 -7.61 -26.86 -8.09
N SER A 112 -6.87 -26.65 -9.18
CA SER A 112 -7.01 -25.62 -10.21
C SER A 112 -6.77 -24.15 -9.85
N ALA A 113 -5.53 -23.75 -10.15
CA ALA A 113 -5.17 -22.44 -10.62
C ALA A 113 -6.17 -21.85 -11.64
N ARG A 114 -6.70 -20.67 -11.33
CA ARG A 114 -6.79 -19.50 -12.24
C ARG A 114 -7.34 -18.29 -11.46
N MET A 115 -6.67 -17.16 -11.69
CA MET A 115 -7.14 -15.78 -11.45
C MET A 115 -7.26 -15.30 -9.98
N THR A 116 -6.14 -14.70 -9.53
CA THR A 116 -6.07 -13.35 -8.95
C THR A 116 -7.27 -12.82 -8.13
N GLN A 117 -7.14 -12.97 -6.80
CA GLN A 117 -7.03 -11.88 -5.81
C GLN A 117 -8.27 -10.99 -5.46
N PRO A 118 -8.28 -10.31 -4.28
CA PRO A 118 -9.16 -10.69 -3.16
C PRO A 118 -9.81 -9.50 -2.40
N GLY A 119 -10.55 -9.83 -1.32
CA GLY A 119 -10.72 -8.96 -0.13
C GLY A 119 -12.07 -8.25 -0.04
N ARG A 120 -12.67 -7.97 1.12
CA ARG A 120 -12.32 -8.09 2.55
C ARG A 120 -13.66 -8.01 3.31
N GLN A 121 -13.95 -8.94 4.23
CA GLN A 121 -13.85 -8.76 5.69
C GLN A 121 -14.65 -7.60 6.31
N ASN A 122 -15.60 -8.03 7.15
CA ASN A 122 -16.22 -7.31 8.27
C ASN A 122 -15.23 -6.50 9.09
N GLN A 123 -15.75 -5.44 9.72
CA GLN A 123 -15.26 -4.95 11.00
C GLN A 123 -16.28 -5.22 12.13
N PRO A 124 -15.81 -5.52 13.36
CA PRO A 124 -16.62 -5.76 14.55
C PRO A 124 -16.68 -4.56 15.52
N GLY A 125 -17.67 -4.60 16.41
CA GLY A 125 -17.91 -3.61 17.47
C GLY A 125 -17.02 -3.73 18.71
N LEU A 126 -17.25 -2.80 19.65
CA LEU A 126 -16.71 -2.81 21.00
C LEU A 126 -17.85 -2.94 22.03
N ALA A 127 -17.57 -3.77 23.03
CA ALA A 127 -18.45 -4.16 24.13
C ALA A 127 -18.55 -3.10 25.26
N HIS A 128 -19.68 -3.14 25.97
CA HIS A 128 -19.88 -2.56 27.30
C HIS A 128 -19.69 -3.63 28.40
N GLY A 129 -19.10 -3.19 29.52
CA GLY A 129 -19.07 -3.91 30.80
C GLY A 129 -20.21 -3.46 31.74
N VAL A 130 -20.46 -4.30 32.75
CA VAL A 130 -21.71 -4.43 33.53
C VAL A 130 -21.65 -3.73 34.90
N MET A 131 -22.85 -3.48 35.46
CA MET A 131 -23.28 -3.34 36.89
C MET A 131 -23.30 -1.92 37.51
N SER A 132 -24.48 -1.42 37.92
CA SER A 132 -25.16 -1.69 39.20
C SER A 132 -26.31 -0.69 39.47
N ASP A 133 -27.30 -1.15 40.25
CA ASP A 133 -28.50 -0.51 40.83
C ASP A 133 -28.50 1.00 41.17
N GLY A 134 -29.69 1.61 41.10
CA GLY A 134 -30.00 2.86 41.81
C GLY A 134 -31.21 3.64 41.24
N SER A 135 -32.31 3.64 41.99
CA SER A 135 -33.59 4.33 41.76
C SER A 135 -33.54 5.87 41.78
N ALA A 136 -34.46 6.48 41.02
CA ALA A 136 -35.38 7.59 41.39
C ALA A 136 -35.46 8.75 40.38
N ASP A 137 -36.70 9.01 39.95
CA ASP A 137 -37.35 10.29 39.61
C ASP A 137 -36.55 11.45 39.00
N ASP A 138 -36.95 11.92 37.81
CA ASP A 138 -37.90 13.03 37.65
C ASP A 138 -37.83 13.67 36.24
N SER A 139 -39.00 14.09 35.78
CA SER A 139 -39.35 15.16 34.83
C SER A 139 -38.48 15.52 33.58
N GLY A 140 -39.19 15.70 32.45
CA GLY A 140 -38.95 16.90 31.62
C GLY A 140 -38.73 16.71 30.11
N MET A 141 -39.84 16.74 29.36
CA MET A 141 -40.05 17.55 28.15
C MET A 141 -39.12 17.41 26.93
N SER A 142 -39.71 16.89 25.85
CA SER A 142 -39.43 17.23 24.45
C SER A 142 -39.62 18.73 24.18
N PRO A 143 -39.02 19.25 23.09
CA PRO A 143 -39.88 19.94 22.14
C PRO A 143 -39.57 19.62 20.67
N GLU A 144 -40.64 19.63 19.87
CA GLU A 144 -40.64 19.90 18.43
C GLU A 144 -39.94 21.24 18.11
N PRO A 145 -39.73 21.54 16.82
CA PRO A 145 -40.24 22.83 16.39
C PRO A 145 -40.99 22.82 15.07
N ASP A 146 -41.94 23.74 15.06
CA ASP A 146 -42.84 24.17 14.02
C ASP A 146 -42.19 24.59 12.70
N SER A 147 -43.03 24.48 11.67
CA SER A 147 -43.02 25.27 10.45
C SER A 147 -42.89 26.77 10.69
N ILE A 148 -42.11 27.47 9.86
CA ILE A 148 -42.45 28.79 9.31
C ILE A 148 -41.79 28.94 7.93
N SER A 149 -42.55 29.63 7.09
CA SER A 149 -42.44 29.91 5.67
C SER A 149 -41.35 30.90 5.26
N ASP A 150 -41.27 31.06 3.93
CA ASP A 150 -40.82 32.23 3.17
C ASP A 150 -39.37 32.25 2.68
N PHE A 151 -39.17 31.71 1.46
CA PHE A 151 -38.36 32.39 0.45
C PHE A 151 -38.86 32.09 -0.97
N LYS A 152 -39.30 33.13 -1.68
CA LYS A 152 -39.76 33.15 -3.08
C LYS A 152 -38.59 33.46 -4.03
N LEU A 153 -38.54 32.76 -5.17
CA LEU A 153 -37.93 33.25 -6.41
C LEU A 153 -38.91 32.99 -7.60
N PRO A 154 -38.90 33.84 -8.64
CA PRO A 154 -40.05 34.01 -9.53
C PRO A 154 -40.03 33.08 -10.75
N ALA A 155 -41.22 32.70 -11.22
CA ALA A 155 -41.45 32.19 -12.57
C ALA A 155 -42.19 33.26 -13.40
N PRO A 156 -41.91 33.39 -14.72
CA PRO A 156 -42.65 34.30 -15.58
C PRO A 156 -43.98 33.69 -16.01
N ASN A 157 -45.00 34.55 -16.03
CA ASN A 157 -46.36 34.34 -16.47
C ASN A 157 -46.47 33.93 -17.94
N LEU A 158 -47.39 33.01 -18.25
CA LEU A 158 -48.18 33.08 -19.48
C LEU A 158 -49.60 32.57 -19.19
N ASN A 159 -50.55 33.38 -19.63
CA ASN A 159 -51.94 33.48 -19.20
C ASN A 159 -52.84 32.54 -20.01
N TYR A 160 -53.73 31.80 -19.33
CA TYR A 160 -54.82 31.00 -19.89
C TYR A 160 -56.12 31.81 -19.83
N ASN A 161 -56.86 31.88 -20.93
CA ASN A 161 -58.28 32.25 -20.92
C ASN A 161 -59.14 31.02 -21.25
N ALA A 162 -60.09 30.76 -20.33
CA ALA A 162 -61.38 30.06 -20.47
C ALA A 162 -61.34 28.57 -20.90
N LEU A 163 -61.48 27.56 -20.04
CA LEU A 163 -62.45 27.30 -18.95
C LEU A 163 -63.88 27.10 -19.45
N ALA A 164 -64.24 25.82 -19.67
CA ALA A 164 -65.61 25.36 -19.59
C ALA A 164 -65.76 23.81 -19.51
N TRP A 165 -66.08 23.33 -18.30
CA TRP A 165 -66.79 22.08 -17.93
C TRP A 165 -66.00 20.77 -18.16
N GLY A 166 -65.59 20.00 -17.16
CA GLY A 166 -66.29 19.63 -15.94
C GLY A 166 -66.91 18.24 -16.11
N THR A 167 -66.29 17.24 -15.48
CA THR A 167 -66.82 15.89 -15.20
C THR A 167 -67.12 14.97 -16.40
N SER A 168 -66.09 14.28 -16.92
CA SER A 168 -66.11 12.87 -17.42
C SER A 168 -64.82 12.53 -18.19
N ALA A 169 -63.64 12.49 -17.54
CA ALA A 169 -62.39 12.12 -18.25
C ALA A 169 -61.30 11.43 -17.41
N VAL A 170 -61.65 10.78 -16.28
CA VAL A 170 -60.71 9.87 -15.59
C VAL A 170 -60.80 8.42 -16.15
N LEU A 171 -61.69 8.18 -17.11
CA LEU A 171 -61.78 6.93 -17.89
C LEU A 171 -61.29 7.07 -19.35
N LEU A 172 -60.63 8.18 -19.71
CA LEU A 172 -60.21 8.46 -21.10
C LEU A 172 -58.72 8.82 -21.29
N VAL A 173 -57.89 8.71 -20.25
CA VAL A 173 -56.41 8.73 -20.39
C VAL A 173 -55.83 7.31 -20.38
N GLY A 174 -56.58 6.33 -19.85
CA GLY A 174 -56.25 4.89 -19.95
C GLY A 174 -56.56 4.23 -21.30
N LEU A 175 -57.20 4.93 -22.24
CA LEU A 175 -57.57 4.41 -23.57
C LEU A 175 -56.92 5.17 -24.75
N LEU A 176 -56.10 6.20 -24.50
CA LEU A 176 -55.31 6.88 -25.54
C LEU A 176 -53.79 6.61 -25.45
N GLY A 177 -53.32 5.99 -24.37
CA GLY A 177 -51.97 5.40 -24.26
C GLY A 177 -51.86 3.93 -24.69
N TRP A 178 -52.99 3.29 -25.00
CA TRP A 178 -53.09 1.89 -25.42
C TRP A 178 -53.67 1.72 -26.85
N GLY A 179 -53.79 2.83 -27.59
CA GLY A 179 -54.41 2.89 -28.91
C GLY A 179 -53.58 3.55 -30.00
N TYR A 180 -52.36 4.04 -29.71
CA TYR A 180 -51.51 4.74 -30.69
C TYR A 180 -50.18 4.04 -31.02
N SER A 181 -49.97 2.78 -30.60
CA SER A 181 -48.79 2.00 -30.97
C SER A 181 -49.07 0.74 -31.81
N ASN A 182 -50.32 0.47 -32.22
CA ASN A 182 -50.68 -0.80 -32.88
C ASN A 182 -51.44 -0.69 -34.21
N PHE A 183 -51.33 0.42 -34.94
CA PHE A 183 -51.79 0.49 -36.34
C PHE A 183 -50.91 1.44 -37.18
N ARG A 184 -49.62 1.13 -37.27
CA ARG A 184 -48.87 1.30 -38.52
C ARG A 184 -48.52 -0.12 -38.95
N GLY A 185 -48.78 -0.48 -40.21
CA GLY A 185 -48.17 -1.70 -40.73
C GLY A 185 -46.67 -1.60 -40.46
N ASP A 186 -46.10 -2.56 -39.74
CA ASP A 186 -44.67 -2.58 -39.46
C ASP A 186 -43.95 -2.57 -40.83
N ASP A 187 -43.41 -1.42 -41.22
CA ASP A 187 -42.58 -1.36 -42.41
C ASP A 187 -41.25 -2.06 -42.14
N LEU A 188 -40.60 -2.53 -43.20
CA LEU A 188 -39.39 -3.34 -43.08
C LEU A 188 -38.29 -2.62 -42.28
N GLY A 189 -38.17 -1.29 -42.43
CA GLY A 189 -37.15 -0.49 -41.74
C GLY A 189 -37.36 -0.40 -40.23
N SER A 190 -38.62 -0.27 -39.78
CA SER A 190 -38.99 -0.28 -38.36
C SER A 190 -38.64 -1.60 -37.69
N ILE A 191 -38.92 -2.74 -38.35
CA ILE A 191 -38.60 -4.08 -37.81
C ILE A 191 -37.09 -4.28 -37.71
N VAL A 192 -36.33 -3.93 -38.75
CA VAL A 192 -34.86 -4.03 -38.75
C VAL A 192 -34.26 -3.17 -37.63
N SER A 193 -34.73 -1.93 -37.48
CA SER A 193 -34.25 -1.02 -36.41
C SER A 193 -34.54 -1.56 -35.01
N ARG A 194 -35.73 -2.15 -34.81
CA ARG A 194 -36.09 -2.81 -33.55
C ARG A 194 -35.20 -4.04 -33.28
N GLY A 195 -34.94 -4.85 -34.30
CA GLY A 195 -34.02 -5.98 -34.23
C GLY A 195 -32.61 -5.55 -33.78
N GLN A 196 -32.09 -4.45 -34.34
CA GLN A 196 -30.79 -3.90 -33.96
C GLN A 196 -30.75 -3.43 -32.49
N MET A 197 -31.78 -2.71 -32.05
CA MET A 197 -31.90 -2.27 -30.65
C MET A 197 -31.94 -3.46 -29.68
N LEU A 198 -32.61 -4.55 -30.05
CA LEU A 198 -32.67 -5.76 -29.23
C LEU A 198 -31.30 -6.45 -29.13
N ILE A 199 -30.47 -6.42 -30.17
CA ILE A 199 -29.07 -6.89 -30.11
C ILE A 199 -28.27 -6.07 -29.09
N GLU A 200 -28.40 -4.74 -29.11
CA GLU A 200 -27.71 -3.85 -28.17
C GLU A 200 -28.13 -4.09 -26.72
N GLN A 201 -29.42 -4.41 -26.50
CA GLN A 201 -29.97 -4.82 -25.21
C GLN A 201 -29.60 -6.27 -24.82
N LYS A 202 -28.84 -6.99 -25.66
CA LYS A 202 -28.47 -8.40 -25.49
C LYS A 202 -29.66 -9.38 -25.49
N LYS A 203 -30.82 -8.97 -26.03
CA LYS A 203 -32.04 -9.78 -26.17
C LYS A 203 -32.04 -10.51 -27.51
N TYR A 204 -31.12 -11.46 -27.67
CA TYR A 204 -30.85 -12.08 -28.97
C TYR A 204 -32.01 -12.92 -29.52
N THR A 205 -32.77 -13.61 -28.65
CA THR A 205 -33.94 -14.41 -29.07
C THR A 205 -35.06 -13.53 -29.61
N ASP A 206 -35.30 -12.38 -28.98
CA ASP A 206 -36.31 -11.42 -29.43
C ASP A 206 -35.88 -10.77 -30.75
N ALA A 207 -34.58 -10.41 -30.86
CA ALA A 207 -34.01 -9.90 -32.09
C ALA A 207 -34.15 -10.90 -33.25
N GLU A 208 -33.89 -12.18 -33.00
CA GLU A 208 -34.11 -13.26 -33.97
C GLU A 208 -35.57 -13.26 -34.46
N GLY A 209 -36.52 -13.16 -33.54
CA GLY A 209 -37.95 -13.09 -33.84
C GLY A 209 -38.31 -11.91 -34.75
N GLU A 210 -37.76 -10.72 -34.49
CA GLU A 210 -37.98 -9.54 -35.34
C GLU A 210 -37.37 -9.71 -36.74
N TYR A 211 -36.14 -10.19 -36.86
CA TYR A 211 -35.56 -10.41 -38.18
C TYR A 211 -36.24 -11.55 -38.97
N LEU A 212 -36.76 -12.59 -38.30
CA LEU A 212 -37.59 -13.61 -38.95
C LEU A 212 -38.92 -13.03 -39.45
N LYS A 213 -39.51 -12.04 -38.76
CA LYS A 213 -40.65 -11.27 -39.29
C LYS A 213 -40.24 -10.44 -40.51
N ALA A 214 -39.09 -9.76 -40.46
CA ALA A 214 -38.57 -9.00 -41.59
C ALA A 214 -38.36 -9.87 -42.84
N LEU A 215 -37.90 -11.13 -42.68
CA LEU A 215 -37.79 -12.09 -43.79
C LEU A 215 -39.13 -12.53 -44.41
N LYS A 216 -40.25 -12.41 -43.68
CA LYS A 216 -41.59 -12.64 -44.25
C LYS A 216 -42.01 -11.48 -45.17
N ILE A 217 -41.48 -10.28 -44.93
CA ILE A 217 -41.78 -9.07 -45.70
C ILE A 217 -40.83 -8.94 -46.90
N SER A 218 -39.52 -9.13 -46.70
CA SER A 218 -38.52 -9.07 -47.77
C SER A 218 -37.43 -10.12 -47.61
N ARG A 219 -37.28 -10.93 -48.66
CA ARG A 219 -36.19 -11.93 -48.79
C ARG A 219 -35.03 -11.45 -49.65
N SER A 220 -35.07 -10.19 -50.10
CA SER A 220 -34.03 -9.58 -50.95
C SER A 220 -33.30 -8.43 -50.25
N ASN A 221 -33.62 -8.13 -48.98
CA ASN A 221 -32.90 -7.13 -48.21
C ASN A 221 -31.67 -7.76 -47.52
N PRO A 222 -30.43 -7.39 -47.88
CA PRO A 222 -29.21 -7.92 -47.27
C PRO A 222 -29.10 -7.60 -45.78
N GLU A 223 -29.59 -6.44 -45.32
CA GLU A 223 -29.48 -6.01 -43.92
C GLU A 223 -30.22 -6.95 -42.96
N VAL A 224 -31.32 -7.56 -43.41
CA VAL A 224 -32.09 -8.54 -42.62
C VAL A 224 -31.25 -9.80 -42.38
N TYR A 225 -30.55 -10.28 -43.41
CA TYR A 225 -29.66 -11.43 -43.30
C TYR A 225 -28.41 -11.10 -42.49
N ALA A 226 -27.83 -9.91 -42.66
CA ALA A 226 -26.71 -9.46 -41.82
C ALA A 226 -27.12 -9.34 -40.35
N GLY A 227 -28.32 -8.84 -40.06
CA GLY A 227 -28.88 -8.78 -38.71
C GLY A 227 -29.07 -10.16 -38.07
N LEU A 228 -29.62 -11.14 -38.80
CA LEU A 228 -29.67 -12.53 -38.34
C LEU A 228 -28.27 -13.13 -38.15
N GLY A 229 -27.34 -12.81 -39.04
CA GLY A 229 -25.94 -13.20 -38.92
C GLY A 229 -25.34 -12.71 -37.60
N GLU A 230 -25.56 -11.44 -37.25
CA GLU A 230 -25.11 -10.84 -36.00
C GLU A 230 -25.77 -11.48 -34.78
N VAL A 231 -27.08 -11.75 -34.83
CA VAL A 231 -27.80 -12.47 -33.76
C VAL A 231 -27.17 -13.84 -33.53
N TYR A 232 -26.98 -14.63 -34.58
CA TYR A 232 -26.37 -15.96 -34.48
C TYR A 232 -24.91 -15.89 -34.02
N PHE A 233 -24.16 -14.88 -34.46
CA PHE A 233 -22.79 -14.63 -34.01
C PHE A 233 -22.75 -14.38 -32.49
N ARG A 234 -23.64 -13.52 -31.98
CA ARG A 234 -23.75 -13.22 -30.54
C ARG A 234 -24.21 -14.42 -29.72
N LYS A 235 -25.05 -15.30 -30.29
CA LYS A 235 -25.44 -16.59 -29.71
C LYS A 235 -24.34 -17.65 -29.79
N LYS A 236 -23.19 -17.36 -30.43
CA LYS A 236 -22.09 -18.30 -30.72
C LYS A 236 -22.49 -19.44 -31.67
N GLU A 237 -23.59 -19.26 -32.41
CA GLU A 237 -24.08 -20.17 -33.44
C GLU A 237 -23.36 -19.91 -34.77
N TYR A 238 -22.04 -20.09 -34.79
CA TYR A 238 -21.17 -19.59 -35.86
C TYR A 238 -21.51 -20.14 -37.26
N ASN A 239 -21.95 -21.39 -37.37
CA ASN A 239 -22.33 -21.95 -38.68
C ASN A 239 -23.57 -21.26 -39.27
N GLN A 240 -24.56 -20.94 -38.42
CA GLN A 240 -25.74 -20.20 -38.84
C GLN A 240 -25.37 -18.76 -39.20
N ALA A 241 -24.53 -18.12 -38.39
CA ALA A 241 -24.01 -16.78 -38.67
C ALA A 241 -23.30 -16.70 -40.02
N LEU A 242 -22.38 -17.63 -40.31
CA LEU A 242 -21.68 -17.72 -41.60
C LEU A 242 -22.67 -17.84 -42.76
N SER A 243 -23.69 -18.70 -42.64
CA SER A 243 -24.70 -18.87 -43.70
C SER A 243 -25.50 -17.59 -43.95
N GLN A 244 -25.87 -16.84 -42.90
CA GLN A 244 -26.63 -15.60 -43.07
C GLN A 244 -25.76 -14.46 -43.62
N PHE A 245 -24.50 -14.33 -43.17
CA PHE A 245 -23.58 -13.35 -43.74
C PHE A 245 -23.25 -13.63 -45.21
N GLN A 246 -23.06 -14.91 -45.57
CA GLN A 246 -22.88 -15.31 -46.98
C GLN A 246 -24.08 -14.88 -47.83
N ARG A 247 -25.31 -15.07 -47.32
CA ARG A 247 -26.52 -14.64 -48.02
C ARG A 247 -26.61 -13.12 -48.17
N SER A 248 -26.18 -12.36 -47.16
CA SER A 248 -26.09 -10.90 -47.24
C SER A 248 -25.11 -10.46 -48.34
N ILE A 249 -23.96 -11.13 -48.44
CA ILE A 249 -22.93 -10.87 -49.46
C ILE A 249 -23.46 -11.22 -50.86
N GLU A 250 -24.19 -12.33 -51.04
CA GLU A 250 -24.81 -12.68 -52.33
C GLU A 250 -25.78 -11.61 -52.83
N LEU A 251 -26.52 -10.98 -51.91
CA LEU A 251 -27.50 -9.94 -52.24
C LEU A 251 -26.84 -8.57 -52.49
N LYS A 252 -25.72 -8.27 -51.84
CA LYS A 252 -24.96 -7.02 -52.04
C LYS A 252 -23.44 -7.27 -51.94
N PRO A 253 -22.80 -7.76 -53.02
CA PRO A 253 -21.39 -8.19 -52.98
C PRO A 253 -20.38 -7.06 -52.71
N SER A 254 -20.73 -5.81 -53.05
CA SER A 254 -19.84 -4.65 -52.93
C SER A 254 -19.78 -4.07 -51.50
N GLU A 255 -20.58 -4.59 -50.57
CA GLU A 255 -20.65 -4.07 -49.20
C GLU A 255 -19.61 -4.75 -48.29
N ASN A 256 -18.48 -4.09 -48.07
CA ASN A 256 -17.36 -4.61 -47.29
C ASN A 256 -17.75 -4.94 -45.84
N THR A 257 -18.74 -4.25 -45.26
CA THR A 257 -19.23 -4.49 -43.89
C THR A 257 -19.63 -5.95 -43.67
N TYR A 258 -20.30 -6.59 -44.65
CA TYR A 258 -20.72 -7.98 -44.54
C TYR A 258 -19.55 -8.96 -44.65
N HIS A 259 -18.56 -8.65 -45.49
CA HIS A 259 -17.32 -9.43 -45.59
C HIS A 259 -16.51 -9.38 -44.29
N LEU A 260 -16.46 -8.21 -43.62
CA LEU A 260 -15.82 -8.08 -42.31
C LEU A 260 -16.51 -8.92 -41.23
N GLN A 261 -17.85 -8.92 -41.18
CA GLN A 261 -18.60 -9.75 -40.23
C GLN A 261 -18.43 -11.25 -40.50
N LEU A 262 -18.37 -11.64 -41.78
CA LEU A 262 -18.05 -13.01 -42.19
C LEU A 262 -16.65 -13.41 -41.70
N ALA A 263 -15.64 -12.56 -41.93
CA ALA A 263 -14.27 -12.78 -41.48
C ALA A 263 -14.15 -12.87 -39.95
N ARG A 264 -14.85 -11.98 -39.22
CA ARG A 264 -14.92 -12.01 -37.75
C ARG A 264 -15.57 -13.30 -37.25
N THR A 265 -16.62 -13.77 -37.92
CA THR A 265 -17.27 -15.06 -37.59
C THR A 265 -16.32 -16.23 -37.81
N TYR A 266 -15.56 -16.26 -38.91
CA TYR A 266 -14.52 -17.27 -39.11
C TYR A 266 -13.42 -17.19 -38.05
N SER A 267 -13.03 -15.98 -37.63
CA SER A 267 -12.05 -15.74 -36.56
C SER A 267 -12.52 -16.33 -35.22
N GLU A 268 -13.74 -16.02 -34.78
CA GLU A 268 -14.29 -16.54 -33.51
C GLU A 268 -14.53 -18.05 -33.53
N LYS A 269 -14.75 -18.63 -34.71
CA LYS A 269 -14.85 -20.09 -34.89
C LYS A 269 -13.48 -20.79 -34.89
N GLY A 270 -12.37 -20.05 -34.89
CA GLY A 270 -11.00 -20.58 -34.95
C GLY A 270 -10.49 -20.89 -36.37
N GLN A 271 -11.23 -20.49 -37.41
CA GLN A 271 -10.85 -20.68 -38.81
C GLN A 271 -10.02 -19.49 -39.32
N PHE A 272 -8.83 -19.30 -38.75
CA PHE A 272 -7.99 -18.11 -38.94
C PHE A 272 -7.50 -17.88 -40.38
N GLN A 273 -7.28 -18.95 -41.14
CA GLN A 273 -6.85 -18.84 -42.54
C GLN A 273 -7.94 -18.23 -43.44
N GLU A 274 -9.19 -18.69 -43.28
CA GLU A 274 -10.34 -18.15 -44.02
C GLU A 274 -10.60 -16.70 -43.63
N ALA A 275 -10.58 -16.39 -42.33
CA ALA A 275 -10.71 -15.02 -41.83
C ALA A 275 -9.62 -14.11 -42.44
N THR A 276 -8.35 -14.53 -42.40
CA THR A 276 -7.23 -13.80 -43.02
C THR A 276 -7.47 -13.52 -44.50
N LYS A 277 -7.93 -14.51 -45.26
CA LYS A 277 -8.16 -14.38 -46.70
C LYS A 277 -9.21 -13.33 -46.99
N ILE A 278 -10.31 -13.33 -46.23
CA ILE A 278 -11.39 -12.36 -46.39
C ILE A 278 -10.93 -10.96 -45.97
N TYR A 279 -10.26 -10.79 -44.82
CA TYR A 279 -9.72 -9.49 -44.41
C TYR A 279 -8.77 -8.90 -45.45
N LYS A 280 -7.85 -9.71 -46.01
CA LYS A 280 -6.96 -9.26 -47.10
C LYS A 280 -7.73 -8.88 -48.36
N SER A 281 -8.81 -9.61 -48.69
CA SER A 281 -9.68 -9.26 -49.82
C SER A 281 -10.34 -7.90 -49.62
N VAL A 282 -10.85 -7.62 -48.42
CA VAL A 282 -11.44 -6.31 -48.07
C VAL A 282 -10.39 -5.20 -48.14
N ILE A 283 -9.19 -5.43 -47.61
CA ILE A 283 -8.07 -4.46 -47.69
C ILE A 283 -7.68 -4.17 -49.15
N ASN A 284 -7.68 -5.19 -50.02
CA ASN A 284 -7.34 -5.00 -51.43
C ASN A 284 -8.44 -4.24 -52.20
N SER A 285 -9.72 -4.43 -51.86
CA SER A 285 -10.82 -3.73 -52.49
C SER A 285 -11.01 -2.31 -51.95
N ASP A 286 -10.71 -2.10 -50.68
CA ASP A 286 -10.78 -0.81 -49.98
C ASP A 286 -9.57 -0.61 -49.05
N PRO A 287 -8.45 -0.08 -49.60
CA PRO A 287 -7.22 0.15 -48.83
C PRO A 287 -7.34 1.19 -47.71
N LYS A 288 -8.48 1.89 -47.59
CA LYS A 288 -8.74 2.87 -46.53
C LYS A 288 -9.65 2.32 -45.42
N ASN A 289 -10.02 1.03 -45.49
CA ASN A 289 -10.86 0.40 -44.50
C ASN A 289 -10.11 0.14 -43.19
N PHE A 290 -10.11 1.12 -42.28
CA PHE A 290 -9.40 0.98 -41.00
C PHE A 290 -9.89 -0.23 -40.18
N GLN A 291 -11.18 -0.57 -40.26
CA GLN A 291 -11.78 -1.68 -39.51
C GLN A 291 -11.19 -3.02 -39.96
N ALA A 292 -10.95 -3.20 -41.27
CA ALA A 292 -10.29 -4.39 -41.81
C ALA A 292 -8.87 -4.57 -41.27
N PHE A 293 -8.10 -3.48 -41.16
CA PHE A 293 -6.76 -3.51 -40.57
C PHE A 293 -6.82 -3.79 -39.06
N TYR A 294 -7.75 -3.16 -38.33
CA TYR A 294 -7.94 -3.39 -36.90
C TYR A 294 -8.28 -4.86 -36.61
N ASP A 295 -9.32 -5.40 -37.25
CA ASP A 295 -9.77 -6.78 -37.03
C ASP A 295 -8.72 -7.82 -37.49
N LEU A 296 -7.95 -7.51 -38.55
CA LEU A 296 -6.81 -8.33 -38.95
C LEU A 296 -5.70 -8.29 -37.90
N GLY A 297 -5.40 -7.13 -37.32
CA GLY A 297 -4.44 -6.99 -36.24
C GLY A 297 -4.83 -7.81 -35.01
N GLU A 298 -6.09 -7.73 -34.56
CA GLU A 298 -6.62 -8.57 -33.47
C GLU A 298 -6.50 -10.07 -33.78
N LEU A 299 -6.83 -10.49 -35.01
CA LEU A 299 -6.64 -11.87 -35.44
C LEU A 299 -5.16 -12.30 -35.36
N ARG A 300 -4.23 -11.42 -35.77
CA ARG A 300 -2.78 -11.71 -35.71
C ARG A 300 -2.28 -11.85 -34.28
N LEU A 301 -2.82 -11.09 -33.33
CA LEU A 301 -2.53 -11.30 -31.90
C LEU A 301 -2.95 -12.69 -31.43
N ARG A 302 -4.15 -13.14 -31.82
CA ARG A 302 -4.63 -14.50 -31.48
C ARG A 302 -3.77 -15.61 -32.10
N GLU A 303 -3.16 -15.35 -33.25
CA GLU A 303 -2.19 -16.25 -33.88
C GLU A 303 -0.78 -16.17 -33.26
N GLY A 304 -0.55 -15.30 -32.27
CA GLY A 304 0.77 -15.05 -31.67
C GLY A 304 1.72 -14.23 -32.56
N LYS A 305 1.24 -13.65 -33.65
CA LYS A 305 2.03 -12.85 -34.61
C LYS A 305 2.01 -11.37 -34.22
N ARG A 306 2.68 -11.06 -33.11
CA ARG A 306 2.62 -9.77 -32.45
C ARG A 306 3.13 -8.61 -33.30
N GLU A 307 4.28 -8.73 -33.98
CA GLU A 307 4.83 -7.60 -34.76
C GLU A 307 3.88 -7.22 -35.89
N VAL A 308 3.37 -8.22 -36.61
CA VAL A 308 2.40 -8.02 -37.70
C VAL A 308 1.10 -7.42 -37.17
N ALA A 309 0.66 -7.79 -35.96
CA ALA A 309 -0.50 -7.18 -35.35
C ALA A 309 -0.30 -5.68 -35.10
N ILE A 310 0.82 -5.29 -34.48
CA ILE A 310 1.14 -3.88 -34.21
C ILE A 310 1.15 -3.07 -35.51
N GLU A 311 1.76 -3.56 -36.57
CA GLU A 311 1.77 -2.88 -37.88
C GLU A 311 0.35 -2.63 -38.42
N ASN A 312 -0.54 -3.63 -38.29
CA ASN A 312 -1.93 -3.52 -38.75
C ASN A 312 -2.74 -2.55 -37.88
N ILE A 313 -2.60 -2.61 -36.54
CA ILE A 313 -3.32 -1.69 -35.64
C ILE A 313 -2.80 -0.24 -35.80
N GLN A 314 -1.48 -0.04 -35.97
CA GLN A 314 -0.92 1.28 -36.29
C GLN A 314 -1.49 1.84 -37.60
N LEU A 315 -1.65 1.00 -38.63
CA LEU A 315 -2.27 1.43 -39.88
C LEU A 315 -3.75 1.76 -39.68
N ALA A 316 -4.48 0.99 -38.87
CA ALA A 316 -5.86 1.29 -38.51
C ALA A 316 -5.97 2.66 -37.79
N ALA A 317 -5.11 2.93 -36.80
CA ALA A 317 -5.06 4.22 -36.10
C ALA A 317 -4.70 5.37 -37.05
N ARG A 318 -3.78 5.17 -38.02
CA ARG A 318 -3.46 6.19 -39.03
C ARG A 318 -4.61 6.48 -39.99
N LEU A 319 -5.36 5.45 -40.38
CA LEU A 319 -6.49 5.57 -41.31
C LEU A 319 -7.72 6.19 -40.63
N ASN A 320 -7.90 5.92 -39.33
CA ASN A 320 -8.93 6.54 -38.51
C ASN A 320 -8.35 6.94 -37.14
N PRO A 321 -7.83 8.18 -37.01
CA PRO A 321 -7.27 8.70 -35.76
C PRO A 321 -8.29 8.85 -34.62
N ASP A 322 -9.59 8.72 -34.90
CA ASP A 322 -10.64 8.81 -33.88
C ASP A 322 -11.07 7.42 -33.35
N HIS A 323 -10.43 6.33 -33.81
CA HIS A 323 -10.73 4.98 -33.36
C HIS A 323 -10.03 4.65 -32.03
N ILE A 324 -10.71 4.98 -30.92
CA ILE A 324 -10.23 4.79 -29.54
C ILE A 324 -9.64 3.39 -29.30
N LYS A 325 -10.33 2.33 -29.76
CA LYS A 325 -9.87 0.95 -29.54
C LYS A 325 -8.53 0.63 -30.19
N SER A 326 -8.19 1.29 -31.31
CA SER A 326 -6.85 1.14 -31.90
C SER A 326 -5.77 1.68 -30.96
N HIS A 327 -6.03 2.85 -30.36
CA HIS A 327 -5.11 3.49 -29.43
C HIS A 327 -4.98 2.71 -28.11
N GLU A 328 -6.10 2.23 -27.54
CA GLU A 328 -6.08 1.35 -26.35
C GLU A 328 -5.26 0.09 -26.60
N LEU A 329 -5.53 -0.61 -27.72
CA LEU A 329 -4.82 -1.85 -28.05
C LEU A 329 -3.33 -1.60 -28.33
N LEU A 330 -2.96 -0.50 -28.98
CA LEU A 330 -1.54 -0.15 -29.15
C LEU A 330 -0.88 0.17 -27.81
N ALA A 331 -1.56 0.90 -26.92
CA ALA A 331 -1.05 1.18 -25.59
C ALA A 331 -0.77 -0.12 -24.81
N ASP A 332 -1.72 -1.05 -24.78
CA ASP A 332 -1.56 -2.35 -24.12
C ASP A 332 -0.37 -3.15 -24.71
N LEU A 333 -0.27 -3.19 -26.04
CA LEU A 333 0.83 -3.87 -26.72
C LEU A 333 2.19 -3.23 -26.41
N TYR A 334 2.26 -1.90 -26.32
CA TYR A 334 3.49 -1.21 -25.94
C TYR A 334 3.86 -1.39 -24.47
N VAL A 335 2.89 -1.49 -23.56
CA VAL A 335 3.13 -1.79 -22.14
C VAL A 335 3.82 -3.14 -21.96
N GLU A 336 3.32 -4.16 -22.67
CA GLU A 336 3.87 -5.51 -22.69
C GLU A 336 5.27 -5.56 -23.34
N ASP A 337 5.54 -4.71 -24.34
CA ASP A 337 6.88 -4.52 -24.93
C ASP A 337 7.81 -3.66 -24.05
N ASN A 338 7.35 -3.21 -22.88
CA ASN A 338 8.04 -2.26 -21.99
C ASN A 338 8.38 -0.90 -22.65
N LYS A 339 7.63 -0.52 -23.69
CA LYS A 339 7.69 0.76 -24.41
C LYS A 339 6.73 1.77 -23.79
N ILE A 340 7.07 2.24 -22.58
CA ILE A 340 6.14 3.00 -21.74
C ILE A 340 5.79 4.36 -22.33
N GLU A 341 6.72 5.06 -22.98
CA GLU A 341 6.45 6.38 -23.55
C GLU A 341 5.52 6.30 -24.77
N GLU A 342 5.69 5.29 -25.61
CA GLU A 342 4.78 5.02 -26.72
C GLU A 342 3.38 4.66 -26.22
N ALA A 343 3.29 3.83 -25.17
CA ALA A 343 2.00 3.50 -24.53
C ALA A 343 1.29 4.75 -23.97
N VAL A 344 2.04 5.63 -23.30
CA VAL A 344 1.52 6.91 -22.81
C VAL A 344 1.04 7.79 -23.97
N GLY A 345 1.76 7.81 -25.09
CA GLY A 345 1.37 8.53 -26.30
C GLY A 345 0.01 8.08 -26.85
N GLU A 346 -0.18 6.77 -27.03
CA GLU A 346 -1.44 6.21 -27.54
C GLU A 346 -2.59 6.42 -26.55
N MET A 347 -2.36 6.19 -25.26
CA MET A 347 -3.40 6.39 -24.24
C MET A 347 -3.81 7.87 -24.09
N ARG A 348 -2.92 8.82 -24.37
CA ARG A 348 -3.29 10.25 -24.44
C ARG A 348 -4.24 10.54 -25.59
N GLU A 349 -4.04 9.91 -26.75
CA GLU A 349 -4.98 10.04 -27.86
C GLU A 349 -6.34 9.44 -27.49
N ALA A 350 -6.37 8.27 -26.85
CA ALA A 350 -7.62 7.69 -26.33
C ALA A 350 -8.36 8.64 -25.37
N VAL A 351 -7.65 9.23 -24.39
CA VAL A 351 -8.22 10.22 -23.46
C VAL A 351 -8.61 11.53 -24.17
N ARG A 352 -7.88 11.97 -25.20
CA ARG A 352 -8.24 13.16 -26.01
C ARG A 352 -9.58 12.96 -26.72
N LEU A 353 -9.81 11.76 -27.25
CA LEU A 353 -11.03 11.40 -27.97
C LEU A 353 -12.24 11.23 -27.04
N LYS A 354 -12.02 10.70 -25.83
CA LYS A 354 -13.07 10.48 -24.84
C LYS A 354 -12.63 10.90 -23.44
N GLY A 355 -12.51 12.21 -23.27
CA GLY A 355 -11.96 12.82 -22.05
C GLY A 355 -12.86 12.76 -20.81
N ASP A 356 -14.10 12.32 -20.95
CA ASP A 356 -15.04 12.11 -19.85
C ASP A 356 -15.06 10.65 -19.35
N ASP A 357 -14.24 9.76 -19.93
CA ASP A 357 -14.11 8.37 -19.50
C ASP A 357 -13.10 8.24 -18.33
N PRO A 358 -13.56 7.93 -17.10
CA PRO A 358 -12.68 7.79 -15.96
C PRO A 358 -11.74 6.59 -16.09
N ALA A 359 -12.13 5.55 -16.81
CA ALA A 359 -11.32 4.33 -16.98
C ALA A 359 -10.07 4.62 -17.84
N LEU A 360 -10.24 5.32 -18.96
CA LEU A 360 -9.12 5.73 -19.81
C LEU A 360 -8.12 6.62 -19.06
N ARG A 361 -8.64 7.59 -18.28
CA ARG A 361 -7.80 8.46 -17.46
C ARG A 361 -7.08 7.72 -16.34
N MET A 362 -7.74 6.74 -15.72
CA MET A 362 -7.11 5.89 -14.72
C MET A 362 -5.93 5.13 -15.32
N THR A 363 -6.13 4.48 -16.47
CA THR A 363 -5.07 3.77 -17.18
C THR A 363 -3.93 4.71 -17.57
N LEU A 364 -4.24 5.91 -18.11
CA LEU A 364 -3.22 6.92 -18.42
C LEU A 364 -2.40 7.31 -17.17
N ALA A 365 -3.07 7.55 -16.04
CA ALA A 365 -2.42 7.90 -14.80
C ALA A 365 -1.46 6.81 -14.31
N GLU A 366 -1.86 5.54 -14.39
CA GLU A 366 -1.03 4.39 -14.04
C GLU A 366 0.19 4.24 -14.96
N LEU A 367 0.01 4.44 -16.26
CA LEU A 367 1.12 4.44 -17.23
C LEU A 367 2.11 5.58 -16.96
N LEU A 368 1.61 6.77 -16.61
CA LEU A 368 2.45 7.90 -16.24
C LEU A 368 3.25 7.62 -14.95
N VAL A 369 2.67 6.93 -13.96
CA VAL A 369 3.43 6.45 -12.78
C VAL A 369 4.53 5.48 -13.20
N LYS A 370 4.22 4.51 -14.07
CA LYS A 370 5.20 3.52 -14.57
C LYS A 370 6.34 4.20 -15.35
N GLY A 371 6.06 5.31 -16.04
CA GLY A 371 7.05 6.15 -16.73
C GLY A 371 7.80 7.15 -15.82
N GLY A 372 7.52 7.17 -14.52
CA GLY A 372 8.16 8.10 -13.56
C GLY A 372 7.65 9.54 -13.65
N ARG A 373 6.53 9.79 -14.34
CA ARG A 373 5.94 11.11 -14.59
C ARG A 373 4.87 11.43 -13.54
N GLU A 374 5.27 11.42 -12.26
CA GLU A 374 4.36 11.52 -11.11
C GLU A 374 3.47 12.77 -11.12
N ASP A 375 3.98 13.92 -11.58
CA ASP A 375 3.23 15.18 -11.66
C ASP A 375 2.08 15.14 -12.68
N GLU A 376 2.28 14.44 -13.80
CA GLU A 376 1.25 14.26 -14.82
C GLU A 376 0.24 13.20 -14.38
N ALA A 377 0.72 12.10 -13.81
CA ALA A 377 -0.15 11.07 -13.23
C ALA A 377 -1.09 11.66 -12.16
N PHE A 378 -0.57 12.54 -11.32
CA PHE A 378 -1.37 13.22 -10.29
C PHE A 378 -2.50 14.06 -10.87
N LYS A 379 -2.29 14.73 -12.02
CA LYS A 379 -3.36 15.48 -12.70
C LYS A 379 -4.46 14.54 -13.17
N GLU A 380 -4.09 13.44 -13.83
CA GLU A 380 -5.06 12.47 -14.34
C GLU A 380 -5.83 11.77 -13.22
N PHE A 381 -5.15 11.31 -12.15
CA PHE A 381 -5.84 10.75 -10.98
C PHE A 381 -6.84 11.74 -10.37
N ARG A 382 -6.50 13.04 -10.32
CA ARG A 382 -7.42 14.06 -9.83
C ARG A 382 -8.63 14.25 -10.74
N GLU A 383 -8.48 14.24 -12.05
CA GLU A 383 -9.62 14.27 -12.97
C GLU A 383 -10.52 13.05 -12.75
N VAL A 384 -9.95 11.85 -12.54
CA VAL A 384 -10.73 10.65 -12.18
C VAL A 384 -11.54 10.87 -10.89
N THR A 385 -10.96 11.48 -9.84
CA THR A 385 -11.71 11.77 -8.60
C THR A 385 -12.85 12.78 -8.76
N VAL A 386 -12.86 13.57 -9.84
CA VAL A 386 -13.93 14.52 -10.17
C VAL A 386 -15.01 13.83 -11.00
N LEU A 387 -14.62 13.05 -12.01
CA LEU A 387 -15.54 12.34 -12.92
C LEU A 387 -16.21 11.14 -12.26
N SER A 388 -15.50 10.42 -11.39
CA SER A 388 -15.97 9.26 -10.65
C SER A 388 -15.52 9.38 -9.19
N PRO A 389 -16.25 10.17 -8.38
CA PRO A 389 -15.94 10.35 -6.96
C PRO A 389 -15.88 9.04 -6.15
N GLU A 390 -16.61 8.01 -6.60
CA GLU A 390 -16.66 6.65 -6.06
C GLU A 390 -15.46 5.78 -6.43
N ASN A 391 -14.56 6.25 -7.31
CA ASN A 391 -13.34 5.51 -7.65
C ASN A 391 -12.35 5.55 -6.47
N PHE A 392 -12.44 4.53 -5.61
CA PHE A 392 -11.61 4.39 -4.42
C PHE A 392 -10.10 4.44 -4.71
N ALA A 393 -9.65 3.74 -5.76
CA ALA A 393 -8.23 3.69 -6.13
C ALA A 393 -7.68 5.09 -6.47
N ALA A 394 -8.43 5.89 -7.23
CA ALA A 394 -8.06 7.27 -7.53
C ALA A 394 -8.03 8.16 -6.27
N GLN A 395 -9.04 8.05 -5.39
CA GLN A 395 -9.06 8.79 -4.11
C GLN A 395 -7.80 8.46 -3.28
N MET A 396 -7.45 7.18 -3.16
CA MET A 396 -6.27 6.72 -2.41
C MET A 396 -4.97 7.26 -2.99
N ARG A 397 -4.79 7.19 -4.32
CA ARG A 397 -3.59 7.72 -5.00
C ARG A 397 -3.45 9.22 -4.80
N VAL A 398 -4.53 9.99 -5.00
CA VAL A 398 -4.54 11.44 -4.80
C VAL A 398 -4.25 11.82 -3.35
N ALA A 399 -4.86 11.12 -2.39
CA ALA A 399 -4.68 11.39 -0.96
C ALA A 399 -3.22 11.14 -0.51
N ALA A 400 -2.62 10.03 -0.98
CA ALA A 400 -1.22 9.69 -0.71
C ALA A 400 -0.24 10.71 -1.32
N ILE A 401 -0.48 11.13 -2.57
CA ILE A 401 0.37 12.15 -3.22
C ILE A 401 0.26 13.49 -2.48
N TYR A 402 -0.94 13.88 -2.03
CA TYR A 402 -1.08 15.08 -1.19
C TYR A 402 -0.30 14.98 0.13
N LEU A 403 -0.30 13.81 0.79
CA LEU A 403 0.47 13.58 2.01
C LEU A 403 1.97 13.72 1.75
N GLN A 404 2.49 13.08 0.68
CA GLN A 404 3.90 13.15 0.29
C GLN A 404 4.34 14.60 -0.01
N ARG A 405 3.48 15.36 -0.70
CA ARG A 405 3.70 16.79 -1.01
C ARG A 405 3.44 17.72 0.19
N LYS A 406 3.20 17.16 1.38
CA LYS A 406 2.93 17.88 2.64
C LYS A 406 1.67 18.77 2.60
N ASN A 407 0.76 18.51 1.66
CA ASN A 407 -0.53 19.18 1.59
C ASN A 407 -1.54 18.43 2.46
N TYR A 408 -1.36 18.53 3.78
CA TYR A 408 -2.08 17.71 4.74
C TYR A 408 -3.58 17.98 4.76
N ASP A 409 -4.03 19.20 4.48
CA ASP A 409 -5.46 19.54 4.46
C ASP A 409 -6.20 18.84 3.32
N LYS A 410 -5.65 18.91 2.10
CA LYS A 410 -6.24 18.21 0.95
C LYS A 410 -6.12 16.69 1.10
N SER A 411 -4.99 16.22 1.65
CA SER A 411 -4.81 14.80 1.94
C SER A 411 -5.87 14.29 2.90
N LEU A 412 -6.12 15.01 4.00
CA LEU A 412 -7.12 14.65 5.01
C LEU A 412 -8.51 14.50 4.39
N VAL A 413 -8.97 15.53 3.66
CA VAL A 413 -10.30 15.51 3.02
C VAL A 413 -10.41 14.35 2.02
N THR A 414 -9.35 14.06 1.26
CA THR A 414 -9.37 12.99 0.26
C THR A 414 -9.36 11.60 0.92
N TYR A 415 -8.55 11.39 1.96
CA TYR A 415 -8.59 10.15 2.74
C TYR A 415 -9.92 9.95 3.48
N GLN A 416 -10.57 11.03 3.96
CA GLN A 416 -11.90 10.93 4.56
C GLN A 416 -12.95 10.47 3.53
N LYS A 417 -12.86 10.91 2.26
CA LYS A 417 -13.70 10.38 1.19
C LYS A 417 -13.42 8.90 0.94
N ALA A 418 -12.14 8.50 0.87
CA ALA A 418 -11.76 7.09 0.74
C ALA A 418 -12.28 6.24 1.92
N ALA A 419 -12.30 6.79 3.13
CA ALA A 419 -12.84 6.13 4.32
C ALA A 419 -14.37 5.98 4.33
N ILE A 420 -15.10 6.81 3.57
CA ILE A 420 -16.53 6.64 3.37
C ILE A 420 -16.79 5.49 2.39
N LEU A 421 -15.98 5.39 1.33
CA LEU A 421 -16.10 4.34 0.30
C LEU A 421 -15.71 2.97 0.85
N GLU A 422 -14.56 2.88 1.53
CA GLU A 422 -14.07 1.64 2.13
C GLU A 422 -13.62 1.88 3.59
N PRO A 423 -14.56 1.86 4.56
CA PRO A 423 -14.26 2.12 5.97
C PRO A 423 -13.28 1.12 6.60
N SER A 424 -13.35 -0.13 6.13
CA SER A 424 -12.54 -1.26 6.60
C SER A 424 -11.22 -1.42 5.84
N ASP A 425 -10.81 -0.45 5.00
CA ASP A 425 -9.49 -0.51 4.39
C ASP A 425 -8.39 0.00 5.34
N ILE A 426 -7.37 -0.83 5.51
CA ILE A 426 -6.26 -0.55 6.43
C ILE A 426 -5.36 0.59 5.97
N HIS A 427 -5.17 0.75 4.65
CA HIS A 427 -4.31 1.78 4.10
C HIS A 427 -4.95 3.15 4.24
N VAL A 428 -6.28 3.22 4.16
CA VAL A 428 -7.05 4.43 4.47
C VAL A 428 -6.82 4.86 5.92
N GLN A 429 -7.06 3.97 6.90
CA GLN A 429 -6.92 4.31 8.32
C GLN A 429 -5.48 4.67 8.68
N THR A 430 -4.50 3.95 8.11
CA THR A 430 -3.07 4.27 8.30
C THR A 430 -2.71 5.61 7.67
N GLY A 431 -3.24 5.92 6.47
CA GLY A 431 -3.08 7.21 5.80
C GLY A 431 -3.68 8.36 6.61
N LEU A 432 -4.90 8.20 7.13
CA LEU A 432 -5.52 9.17 8.04
C LEU A 432 -4.67 9.38 9.29
N GLY A 433 -4.21 8.30 9.94
CA GLY A 433 -3.32 8.37 11.10
C GLY A 433 -2.05 9.16 10.81
N ALA A 434 -1.40 8.91 9.67
CA ALA A 434 -0.22 9.63 9.24
C ALA A 434 -0.49 11.12 8.97
N VAL A 435 -1.62 11.46 8.33
CA VAL A 435 -2.00 12.86 8.08
C VAL A 435 -2.28 13.60 9.39
N TYR A 436 -3.08 13.02 10.29
CA TYR A 436 -3.35 13.60 11.61
C TYR A 436 -2.06 13.81 12.42
N LEU A 437 -1.15 12.82 12.39
CA LEU A 437 0.16 12.92 13.03
C LEU A 437 0.96 14.12 12.50
N LYS A 438 1.01 14.31 11.18
CA LYS A 438 1.71 15.46 10.57
C LYS A 438 1.05 16.81 10.87
N LYS A 439 -0.26 16.81 11.17
CA LYS A 439 -1.00 17.98 11.64
C LYS A 439 -0.90 18.20 13.15
N ASN A 440 -0.15 17.37 13.88
CA ASN A 440 -0.08 17.33 15.35
C ASN A 440 -1.43 17.06 16.03
N ASP A 441 -2.39 16.47 15.31
CA ASP A 441 -3.66 16.01 15.87
C ASP A 441 -3.49 14.59 16.41
N PHE A 442 -2.82 14.50 17.56
CA PHE A 442 -2.43 13.22 18.13
C PHE A 442 -3.62 12.36 18.56
N GLN A 443 -4.74 12.97 18.94
CA GLN A 443 -5.95 12.26 19.36
C GLN A 443 -6.57 11.51 18.17
N ASN A 444 -6.79 12.19 17.04
CA ASN A 444 -7.35 11.54 15.86
C ASN A 444 -6.35 10.59 15.20
N ALA A 445 -5.03 10.87 15.29
CA ALA A 445 -4.00 9.94 14.86
C ALA A 445 -4.07 8.61 15.64
N GLU A 446 -4.19 8.68 16.97
CA GLU A 446 -4.30 7.49 17.82
C GLU A 446 -5.55 6.69 17.46
N LEU A 447 -6.70 7.35 17.30
CA LEU A 447 -7.95 6.68 16.90
C LEU A 447 -7.83 5.97 15.55
N ALA A 448 -7.24 6.64 14.54
CA ALA A 448 -7.07 6.07 13.21
C ALA A 448 -6.11 4.85 13.22
N PHE A 449 -4.98 4.93 13.91
CA PHE A 449 -4.07 3.79 14.04
C PHE A 449 -4.67 2.64 14.84
N ARG A 450 -5.43 2.91 15.91
CA ARG A 450 -6.17 1.86 16.64
C ARG A 450 -7.19 1.17 15.74
N LYS A 451 -7.95 1.92 14.94
CA LYS A 451 -8.84 1.34 13.93
C LYS A 451 -8.07 0.46 12.95
N ALA A 452 -6.93 0.92 12.42
CA ALA A 452 -6.10 0.13 11.52
C ALA A 452 -5.67 -1.22 12.15
N THR A 453 -5.26 -1.23 13.41
CA THR A 453 -4.90 -2.46 14.14
C THR A 453 -6.09 -3.37 14.48
N GLN A 454 -7.31 -2.81 14.54
CA GLN A 454 -8.55 -3.59 14.73
C GLN A 454 -9.06 -4.20 13.43
N ILE A 455 -8.92 -3.49 12.29
CA ILE A 455 -9.22 -4.02 10.95
C ILE A 455 -8.38 -5.26 10.68
N ASP A 456 -7.07 -5.14 10.92
CA ASP A 456 -6.12 -6.23 10.68
C ASP A 456 -5.22 -6.43 11.90
N PRO A 457 -5.61 -7.36 12.81
CA PRO A 457 -4.80 -7.72 13.96
C PRO A 457 -3.47 -8.41 13.61
N LYS A 458 -3.20 -8.71 12.34
CA LYS A 458 -1.93 -9.30 11.88
C LYS A 458 -1.02 -8.27 11.20
N ASN A 459 -1.43 -7.02 11.07
CA ASN A 459 -0.61 -5.97 10.47
C ASN A 459 0.43 -5.43 11.46
N SER A 460 1.66 -5.94 11.39
CA SER A 460 2.79 -5.50 12.21
C SER A 460 3.06 -3.99 12.08
N GLU A 461 2.98 -3.43 10.87
CA GLU A 461 3.24 -2.01 10.61
C GLU A 461 2.24 -1.10 11.31
N GLY A 462 0.96 -1.49 11.39
CA GLY A 462 -0.07 -0.74 12.10
C GLY A 462 0.23 -0.64 13.60
N PHE A 463 0.66 -1.75 14.21
CA PHE A 463 1.07 -1.78 15.60
C PHE A 463 2.35 -0.97 15.85
N TYR A 464 3.30 -0.99 14.90
CA TYR A 464 4.50 -0.15 14.98
C TYR A 464 4.16 1.34 14.98
N GLN A 465 3.34 1.81 14.04
CA GLN A 465 2.94 3.22 13.95
C GLN A 465 2.16 3.66 15.21
N LEU A 466 1.25 2.82 15.70
CA LEU A 466 0.53 3.07 16.96
C LEU A 466 1.50 3.15 18.14
N GLY A 467 2.40 2.18 18.28
CA GLY A 467 3.36 2.12 19.37
C GLY A 467 4.30 3.32 19.39
N LYS A 468 4.83 3.71 18.23
CA LYS A 468 5.65 4.91 18.06
C LYS A 468 4.92 6.19 18.47
N LEU A 469 3.66 6.33 18.08
CA LEU A 469 2.82 7.46 18.49
C LEU A 469 2.63 7.48 20.01
N LEU A 470 2.24 6.35 20.61
CA LEU A 470 2.00 6.25 22.05
C LEU A 470 3.25 6.58 22.88
N VAL A 471 4.43 6.14 22.43
CA VAL A 471 5.72 6.51 23.04
C VAL A 471 5.94 8.02 22.98
N SER A 472 5.65 8.66 21.84
CA SER A 472 5.77 10.11 21.69
C SER A 472 4.80 10.91 22.57
N LEU A 473 3.69 10.29 22.99
CA LEU A 473 2.70 10.83 23.92
C LEU A 473 3.00 10.48 25.39
N GLU A 474 4.19 9.95 25.68
CA GLU A 474 4.62 9.51 27.01
C GLU A 474 3.79 8.36 27.61
N LYS A 475 2.92 7.71 26.81
CA LYS A 475 2.17 6.50 27.17
C LYS A 475 3.05 5.26 26.99
N LEU A 476 4.18 5.22 27.70
CA LEU A 476 5.25 4.24 27.51
C LEU A 476 4.79 2.78 27.64
N GLY A 477 3.89 2.47 28.58
CA GLY A 477 3.39 1.11 28.79
C GLY A 477 2.60 0.58 27.60
N GLU A 478 1.60 1.33 27.13
CA GLU A 478 0.81 0.96 25.95
C GLU A 478 1.66 0.95 24.68
N GLY A 479 2.55 1.92 24.53
CA GLY A 479 3.47 1.99 23.39
C GLY A 479 4.41 0.78 23.33
N GLN A 480 4.95 0.35 24.47
CA GLN A 480 5.76 -0.86 24.55
C GLN A 480 4.95 -2.10 24.16
N THR A 481 3.73 -2.27 24.68
CA THR A 481 2.87 -3.42 24.33
C THR A 481 2.54 -3.46 22.83
N ALA A 482 2.24 -2.31 22.22
CA ALA A 482 1.98 -2.22 20.79
C ALA A 482 3.24 -2.60 19.97
N LEU A 483 4.42 -2.10 20.35
CA LEU A 483 5.67 -2.45 19.68
C LEU A 483 6.05 -3.93 19.88
N GLU A 484 5.83 -4.50 21.07
CA GLU A 484 6.02 -5.93 21.35
C GLU A 484 5.11 -6.80 20.48
N THR A 485 3.86 -6.35 20.27
CA THR A 485 2.92 -7.00 19.35
C THR A 485 3.43 -6.90 17.91
N ALA A 486 3.91 -5.73 17.48
CA ALA A 486 4.47 -5.53 16.14
C ALA A 486 5.62 -6.49 15.84
N VAL A 487 6.60 -6.60 16.74
CA VAL A 487 7.75 -7.51 16.56
C VAL A 487 7.39 -8.99 16.77
N GLY A 488 6.30 -9.28 17.49
CA GLY A 488 5.75 -10.62 17.61
C GLY A 488 5.06 -11.11 16.33
N LEU A 489 4.44 -10.18 15.58
CA LEU A 489 3.84 -10.45 14.26
C LEU A 489 4.90 -10.50 13.16
N ASP A 490 5.86 -9.58 13.18
CA ASP A 490 6.98 -9.54 12.25
C ASP A 490 8.29 -9.29 13.00
N ASN A 491 9.07 -10.36 13.16
CA ASN A 491 10.34 -10.29 13.87
C ASN A 491 11.46 -9.54 13.11
N GLN A 492 11.28 -9.27 11.80
CA GLN A 492 12.24 -8.53 10.98
C GLN A 492 11.94 -7.03 10.93
N LEU A 493 10.92 -6.55 11.64
CA LEU A 493 10.57 -5.14 11.67
C LEU A 493 11.59 -4.34 12.50
N SER A 494 12.67 -3.93 11.82
CA SER A 494 13.87 -3.35 12.45
C SER A 494 13.57 -2.06 13.22
N ASP A 495 12.73 -1.19 12.66
CA ASP A 495 12.31 0.07 13.28
C ASP A 495 11.56 -0.16 14.61
N ALA A 496 10.74 -1.21 14.69
CA ALA A 496 10.00 -1.54 15.91
C ALA A 496 10.94 -2.06 17.02
N HIS A 497 11.90 -2.93 16.67
CA HIS A 497 12.97 -3.34 17.58
C HIS A 497 13.82 -2.16 18.06
N PHE A 498 14.11 -1.20 17.18
CA PHE A 498 14.85 -0.01 17.54
C PHE A 498 14.11 0.86 18.55
N GLU A 499 12.81 1.09 18.35
CA GLU A 499 12.00 1.84 19.31
C GLU A 499 11.86 1.11 20.67
N LEU A 500 11.72 -0.23 20.67
CA LEU A 500 11.79 -1.03 21.90
C LEU A 500 13.13 -0.89 22.62
N GLY A 501 14.23 -0.90 21.87
CA GLY A 501 15.57 -0.67 22.41
C GLY A 501 15.70 0.68 23.10
N LYS A 502 15.13 1.75 22.51
CA LYS A 502 15.08 3.09 23.11
C LYS A 502 14.29 3.10 24.41
N ILE A 503 13.13 2.46 24.45
CA ILE A 503 12.32 2.33 25.68
C ILE A 503 13.09 1.60 26.77
N HIS A 504 13.72 0.46 26.46
CA HIS A 504 14.50 -0.29 27.43
C HIS A 504 15.72 0.47 27.93
N LYS A 505 16.36 1.29 27.08
CA LYS A 505 17.48 2.16 27.45
C LYS A 505 17.01 3.26 28.41
N GLN A 506 15.85 3.87 28.15
CA GLN A 506 15.24 4.86 29.05
C GLN A 506 14.90 4.28 30.41
N ASN A 507 14.48 3.01 30.47
CA ASN A 507 14.21 2.27 31.70
C ASN A 507 15.48 1.70 32.37
N GLU A 508 16.66 2.19 32.00
CA GLU A 508 17.98 1.77 32.50
C GLU A 508 18.29 0.26 32.34
N ASN A 509 17.53 -0.46 31.50
CA ASN A 509 17.74 -1.87 31.24
C ASN A 509 18.61 -2.09 30.00
N MET A 510 19.89 -1.76 30.13
CA MET A 510 20.85 -1.82 29.02
C MET A 510 21.03 -3.24 28.43
N LYS A 511 20.73 -4.30 29.20
CA LYS A 511 20.77 -5.68 28.67
C LYS A 511 19.66 -5.91 27.64
N ARG A 512 18.41 -5.53 27.95
CA ARG A 512 17.29 -5.66 27.02
C ARG A 512 17.40 -4.67 25.87
N ALA A 513 17.87 -3.45 26.13
CA ALA A 513 18.10 -2.44 25.10
C ALA A 513 19.08 -2.95 24.03
N LEU A 514 20.25 -3.45 24.45
CA LEU A 514 21.23 -4.01 23.52
C LEU A 514 20.64 -5.17 22.71
N SER A 515 19.89 -6.08 23.35
CA SER A 515 19.26 -7.21 22.63
C SER A 515 18.28 -6.73 21.55
N ALA A 516 17.46 -5.71 21.84
CA ALA A 516 16.52 -5.17 20.87
C ALA A 516 17.26 -4.42 19.73
N PHE A 517 18.28 -3.63 20.05
CA PHE A 517 19.12 -2.99 19.03
C PHE A 517 19.86 -4.00 18.15
N GLU A 518 20.29 -5.14 18.70
CA GLU A 518 20.90 -6.23 17.92
C GLU A 518 19.92 -6.86 16.94
N MET A 519 18.64 -7.00 17.33
CA MET A 519 17.57 -7.45 16.42
C MET A 519 17.27 -6.42 15.33
N ALA A 520 17.28 -5.12 15.66
CA ALA A 520 17.15 -4.06 14.66
C ALA A 520 18.30 -4.09 13.64
N LEU A 521 19.54 -4.24 14.14
CA LEU A 521 20.73 -4.30 13.30
C LEU A 521 20.81 -5.59 12.48
N SER A 522 20.31 -6.73 12.97
CA SER A 522 20.33 -7.97 12.19
C SER A 522 19.37 -7.90 11.00
N ALA A 523 18.24 -7.21 11.15
CA ALA A 523 17.26 -6.99 10.09
C ALA A 523 17.69 -5.90 9.07
N ASP A 524 18.40 -4.86 9.51
CA ASP A 524 19.03 -3.87 8.62
C ASP A 524 20.51 -3.63 8.98
N PRO A 525 21.43 -4.49 8.47
CA PRO A 525 22.85 -4.47 8.84
C PRO A 525 23.62 -3.21 8.42
N LYS A 526 23.09 -2.41 7.50
CA LYS A 526 23.76 -1.21 6.98
C LYS A 526 23.24 0.07 7.62
N ASN A 527 22.28 -0.03 8.53
CA ASN A 527 21.74 1.13 9.22
C ASN A 527 22.73 1.67 10.26
N VAL A 528 23.37 2.80 9.93
CA VAL A 528 24.39 3.41 10.78
C VAL A 528 23.84 3.79 12.16
N ASN A 529 22.57 4.19 12.27
CA ASN A 529 21.96 4.52 13.57
C ASN A 529 21.86 3.29 14.49
N TYR A 530 21.48 2.13 13.93
CA TYR A 530 21.42 0.88 14.69
C TYR A 530 22.82 0.42 15.11
N MET A 531 23.79 0.51 14.19
CA MET A 531 25.20 0.19 14.48
C MET A 531 25.74 1.02 15.65
N VAL A 532 25.44 2.32 15.68
CA VAL A 532 25.87 3.21 16.76
C VAL A 532 25.26 2.81 18.10
N GLU A 533 23.95 2.55 18.17
CA GLU A 533 23.29 2.17 19.43
C GLU A 533 23.75 0.79 19.94
N VAL A 534 23.93 -0.20 19.06
CA VAL A 534 24.52 -1.51 19.42
C VAL A 534 25.95 -1.33 19.94
N ALA A 535 26.77 -0.55 19.25
CA ALA A 535 28.14 -0.30 19.67
C ALA A 535 28.23 0.42 21.02
N ASN A 536 27.38 1.42 21.24
CA ASN A 536 27.25 2.11 22.53
C ASN A 536 26.85 1.13 23.63
N GLY A 537 25.88 0.25 23.38
CA GLY A 537 25.49 -0.81 24.30
C GLY A 537 26.65 -1.72 24.70
N TYR A 538 27.48 -2.15 23.74
CA TYR A 538 28.69 -2.91 24.03
C TYR A 538 29.73 -2.14 24.85
N VAL A 539 29.95 -0.87 24.53
CA VAL A 539 30.89 0.00 25.24
C VAL A 539 30.46 0.21 26.69
N GLU A 540 29.18 0.42 26.95
CA GLU A 540 28.64 0.58 28.31
C GLU A 540 28.71 -0.71 29.12
N ARG A 541 28.49 -1.86 28.47
CA ARG A 541 28.66 -3.19 29.08
C ARG A 541 30.12 -3.64 29.20
N LYS A 542 31.07 -2.69 29.18
CA LYS A 542 32.51 -2.92 29.35
C LYS A 542 33.13 -3.86 28.30
N SER A 543 32.53 -3.95 27.11
CA SER A 543 33.04 -4.72 25.97
C SER A 543 33.40 -3.78 24.80
N PRO A 544 34.32 -2.82 24.98
CA PRO A 544 34.58 -1.78 23.98
C PRO A 544 35.16 -2.31 22.67
N ASP A 545 35.78 -3.49 22.65
CA ASP A 545 36.32 -4.10 21.44
C ASP A 545 35.25 -4.41 20.39
N LYS A 546 34.12 -4.97 20.82
CA LYS A 546 32.97 -5.24 19.95
C LYS A 546 32.39 -3.93 19.40
N GLY A 547 32.21 -2.94 20.27
CA GLY A 547 31.71 -1.62 19.86
C GLY A 547 32.63 -0.90 18.88
N ILE A 548 33.96 -0.96 19.09
CA ILE A 548 34.94 -0.37 18.16
C ILE A 548 34.87 -1.03 16.80
N LYS A 549 34.72 -2.37 16.73
CA LYS A 549 34.60 -3.09 15.46
C LYS A 549 33.39 -2.56 14.66
N ILE A 550 32.21 -2.54 15.28
CA ILE A 550 30.97 -2.07 14.64
C ILE A 550 31.09 -0.60 14.23
N LEU A 551 31.61 0.27 15.10
CA LEU A 551 31.77 1.69 14.77
C LEU A 551 32.76 1.95 13.63
N LYS A 552 33.78 1.09 13.43
CA LYS A 552 34.66 1.20 12.27
C LYS A 552 33.93 0.90 10.97
N GLU A 553 33.07 -0.11 10.98
CA GLU A 553 32.21 -0.45 9.83
C GLU A 553 31.23 0.70 9.55
N ALA A 554 30.63 1.29 10.60
CA ALA A 554 29.74 2.44 10.46
C ALA A 554 30.45 3.68 9.87
N VAL A 555 31.69 3.96 10.28
CA VAL A 555 32.51 5.04 9.67
C VAL A 555 32.89 4.75 8.23
N ALA A 556 33.02 3.47 7.84
CA ALA A 556 33.28 3.13 6.44
C ALA A 556 32.05 3.38 5.54
N LEU A 557 30.84 3.22 6.07
CA LEU A 557 29.60 3.54 5.37
C LEU A 557 29.34 5.05 5.29
N GLU A 558 29.57 5.76 6.40
CA GLU A 558 29.38 7.22 6.49
C GLU A 558 30.65 7.93 6.98
N PRO A 559 31.65 8.15 6.10
CA PRO A 559 32.95 8.70 6.48
C PRO A 559 32.90 10.17 6.93
N ASP A 560 31.84 10.88 6.56
CA ASP A 560 31.60 12.29 6.89
C ASP A 560 30.60 12.47 8.04
N ASN A 561 30.14 11.39 8.66
CA ASN A 561 29.29 11.47 9.85
C ASN A 561 30.14 11.66 11.12
N GLY A 562 30.28 12.91 11.54
CA GLY A 562 31.08 13.27 12.71
C GLY A 562 30.58 12.67 14.03
N HIS A 563 29.29 12.34 14.15
CA HIS A 563 28.73 11.72 15.36
C HIS A 563 29.21 10.26 15.51
N VAL A 564 29.26 9.50 14.41
CA VAL A 564 29.77 8.11 14.41
C VAL A 564 31.26 8.08 14.75
N ILE A 565 32.04 9.01 14.17
CA ILE A 565 33.46 9.15 14.47
C ILE A 565 33.69 9.54 15.94
N TYR A 566 32.84 10.41 16.50
CA TYR A 566 32.85 10.70 17.93
C TYR A 566 32.52 9.47 18.78
N GLY A 567 31.63 8.58 18.30
CA GLY A 567 31.41 7.25 18.85
C GLY A 567 32.71 6.44 18.97
N LEU A 568 33.54 6.38 17.91
CA LEU A 568 34.87 5.76 17.97
C LEU A 568 35.78 6.41 19.00
N CYS A 569 35.79 7.75 19.06
CA CYS A 569 36.55 8.46 20.09
C CYS A 569 36.16 8.00 21.50
N SER A 570 34.86 7.93 21.78
CA SER A 570 34.30 7.50 23.07
C SER A 570 34.61 6.03 23.37
N ALA A 571 34.51 5.15 22.38
CA ALA A 571 34.79 3.72 22.52
C ALA A 571 36.29 3.46 22.81
N TYR A 572 37.20 4.07 22.04
CA TYR A 572 38.65 3.98 22.29
C TYR A 572 39.06 4.58 23.64
N ARG A 573 38.38 5.65 24.09
CA ARG A 573 38.59 6.20 25.43
C ARG A 573 38.23 5.18 26.50
N ARG A 574 37.08 4.52 26.37
CA ARG A 574 36.61 3.50 27.33
C ARG A 574 37.53 2.27 27.36
N LYS A 575 38.11 1.90 26.21
CA LYS A 575 39.17 0.88 26.13
C LYS A 575 40.50 1.31 26.77
N GLY A 576 40.73 2.62 26.94
CA GLY A 576 42.00 3.17 27.46
C GLY A 576 43.04 3.50 26.38
N PHE A 577 42.67 3.40 25.10
CA PHE A 577 43.53 3.66 23.94
C PHE A 577 43.49 5.15 23.58
N TYR A 578 43.93 5.99 24.52
CA TYR A 578 43.70 7.43 24.44
C TYR A 578 44.35 8.14 23.23
N ARG A 579 45.48 7.63 22.68
CA ARG A 579 46.06 8.22 21.45
C ARG A 579 45.14 8.06 20.24
N MET A 580 44.56 6.87 20.09
CA MET A 580 43.56 6.60 19.05
C MET A 580 42.29 7.41 19.29
N SER A 581 41.84 7.49 20.56
CA SER A 581 40.70 8.31 20.96
C SER A 581 40.89 9.79 20.55
N ILE A 582 42.07 10.37 20.83
CA ILE A 582 42.39 11.76 20.43
C ILE A 582 42.31 11.93 18.92
N ARG A 583 42.92 11.04 18.13
CA ARG A 583 42.89 11.11 16.65
C ARG A 583 41.45 11.12 16.12
N HIS A 584 40.59 10.25 16.64
CA HIS A 584 39.19 10.21 16.22
C HIS A 584 38.39 11.43 16.71
N CYS A 585 38.63 11.93 17.93
CA CYS A 585 37.99 13.16 18.39
C CYS A 585 38.44 14.40 17.59
N GLU A 586 39.70 14.48 17.16
CA GLU A 586 40.19 15.54 16.26
C GLU A 586 39.49 15.46 14.90
N LYS A 587 39.37 14.26 14.33
CA LYS A 587 38.62 14.05 13.07
C LYS A 587 37.15 14.44 13.23
N ALA A 588 36.50 14.01 14.31
CA ALA A 588 35.11 14.35 14.60
C ALA A 588 34.91 15.86 14.76
N LEU A 589 35.83 16.57 15.44
CA LEU A 589 35.76 18.02 15.61
C LEU A 589 35.99 18.77 14.29
N GLY A 590 36.80 18.22 13.37
CA GLY A 590 36.97 18.78 12.04
C GLY A 590 35.67 18.79 11.22
N ILE A 591 34.81 17.80 11.44
CA ILE A 591 33.49 17.68 10.79
C ILE A 591 32.41 18.45 11.58
N LEU A 592 32.49 18.42 12.92
CA LEU A 592 31.54 19.06 13.84
C LEU A 592 32.20 20.22 14.61
N PRO A 593 32.56 21.33 13.94
CA PRO A 593 33.36 22.39 14.55
C PRO A 593 32.67 23.13 15.70
N GLN A 594 31.35 23.00 15.84
CA GLN A 594 30.55 23.62 16.91
C GLN A 594 30.05 22.59 17.95
N SER A 595 30.58 21.36 17.94
CA SER A 595 30.22 20.36 18.93
C SER A 595 31.01 20.53 20.22
N TYR A 596 30.43 21.27 21.17
CA TYR A 596 31.00 21.48 22.51
C TYR A 596 31.24 20.18 23.29
N GLU A 597 30.47 19.13 23.01
CA GLU A 597 30.70 17.82 23.59
C GLU A 597 32.03 17.20 23.12
N VAL A 598 32.29 17.26 21.81
CA VAL A 598 33.55 16.78 21.22
C VAL A 598 34.72 17.62 21.70
N MET A 599 34.56 18.95 21.75
CA MET A 599 35.58 19.87 22.28
C MET A 599 35.95 19.53 23.72
N ASN A 600 34.95 19.38 24.59
CA ASN A 600 35.16 19.04 26.00
C ASN A 600 35.86 17.69 26.14
N ARG A 601 35.41 16.68 25.38
CA ARG A 601 36.03 15.35 25.38
C ARG A 601 37.49 15.41 24.95
N LEU A 602 37.80 16.13 23.87
CA LEU A 602 39.14 16.27 23.33
C LEU A 602 40.06 17.05 24.28
N ALA A 603 39.58 18.13 24.87
CA ALA A 603 40.30 18.91 25.88
C ALA A 603 40.69 18.03 27.09
N TRP A 604 39.75 17.24 27.60
CA TRP A 604 40.02 16.28 28.67
C TRP A 604 41.08 15.25 28.28
N LEU A 605 41.02 14.72 27.05
CA LEU A 605 42.01 13.75 26.56
C LEU A 605 43.41 14.35 26.44
N TYR A 606 43.53 15.59 25.95
CA TYR A 606 44.78 16.34 25.89
C TYR A 606 45.37 16.55 27.29
N ALA A 607 44.56 16.96 28.27
CA ALA A 607 44.98 17.08 29.67
C ALA A 607 45.45 15.73 30.23
N LYS A 608 44.64 14.67 30.05
CA LYS A 608 44.93 13.32 30.52
C LYS A 608 46.25 12.76 30.00
N LYS A 609 46.59 13.07 28.74
CA LYS A 609 47.85 12.65 28.11
C LYS A 609 48.97 13.68 28.17
N LYS A 610 48.68 14.88 28.68
CA LYS A 610 49.62 16.01 28.80
C LYS A 610 50.27 16.37 27.47
N ILE A 611 49.46 16.41 26.42
CA ILE A 611 49.86 16.80 25.06
C ILE A 611 48.91 17.89 24.56
N ASN A 612 49.38 18.78 23.69
CA ASN A 612 48.59 19.86 23.10
C ASN A 612 47.78 20.68 24.12
N LEU A 613 48.35 20.95 25.30
CA LEU A 613 47.66 21.59 26.42
C LEU A 613 47.15 23.00 26.11
N ASP A 614 47.80 23.73 25.20
CA ASP A 614 47.32 25.04 24.75
C ASP A 614 46.06 24.94 23.90
N LYS A 615 45.99 23.94 23.01
CA LYS A 615 44.78 23.64 22.25
C LYS A 615 43.68 23.13 23.18
N GLY A 616 44.02 22.25 24.13
CA GLY A 616 43.10 21.79 25.17
C GLY A 616 42.50 22.94 25.99
N LEU A 617 43.32 23.94 26.37
CA LEU A 617 42.85 25.11 27.10
C LEU A 617 41.83 25.90 26.28
N LYS A 618 42.15 26.25 25.03
CA LYS A 618 41.22 26.99 24.14
C LYS A 618 39.90 26.26 23.98
N LEU A 619 39.93 24.94 23.75
CA LEU A 619 38.73 24.13 23.62
C LEU A 619 37.89 24.12 24.90
N SER A 620 38.51 23.92 26.07
CA SER A 620 37.78 23.92 27.35
C SER A 620 37.29 25.30 27.80
N GLN A 621 37.95 26.38 27.37
CA GLN A 621 37.46 27.75 27.60
C GLN A 621 36.20 28.00 26.79
N ALA A 622 36.22 27.66 25.50
CA ALA A 622 35.05 27.79 24.63
C ALA A 622 33.82 27.00 25.17
N THR A 623 34.02 25.80 25.72
CA THR A 623 32.90 25.02 26.30
C THR A 623 32.33 25.65 27.56
N VAL A 624 33.18 26.19 28.45
CA VAL A 624 32.74 26.88 29.67
C VAL A 624 32.11 28.24 29.36
N GLU A 625 32.63 28.98 28.39
CA GLU A 625 32.04 30.25 27.93
C GLU A 625 30.63 30.04 27.38
N ALA A 626 30.43 29.01 26.56
CA ALA A 626 29.11 28.67 26.02
C ALA A 626 28.15 28.10 27.09
N PHE A 627 28.65 27.32 28.04
CA PHE A 627 27.84 26.67 29.07
C PHE A 627 28.44 26.79 30.48
N PRO A 628 28.41 27.99 31.09
CA PRO A 628 29.11 28.26 32.36
C PRO A 628 28.54 27.51 33.56
N LYS A 629 27.30 27.03 33.46
CA LYS A 629 26.59 26.28 34.52
C LYS A 629 26.75 24.75 34.40
N ARG A 630 27.64 24.26 33.54
CA ARG A 630 27.91 22.82 33.37
C ARG A 630 29.14 22.39 34.19
N PRO A 631 28.96 21.69 35.32
CA PRO A 631 30.08 21.35 36.20
C PRO A 631 31.08 20.36 35.55
N ASP A 632 30.65 19.55 34.59
CA ASP A 632 31.50 18.65 33.80
C ASP A 632 32.45 19.39 32.85
N TYR A 633 32.08 20.58 32.38
CA TYR A 633 32.95 21.44 31.56
C TYR A 633 33.96 22.18 32.42
N LEU A 634 33.53 22.67 33.58
CA LEU A 634 34.43 23.24 34.59
C LEU A 634 35.46 22.23 35.08
N ASP A 635 35.06 20.97 35.32
CA ASP A 635 35.99 19.88 35.68
C ASP A 635 37.06 19.66 34.61
N THR A 636 36.67 19.69 33.33
CA THR A 636 37.61 19.53 32.22
C THR A 636 38.58 20.71 32.14
N LEU A 637 38.09 21.96 32.24
CA LEU A 637 38.94 23.16 32.26
C LEU A 637 39.90 23.12 33.47
N ALA A 638 39.42 22.71 34.64
CA ALA A 638 40.25 22.53 35.83
C ALA A 638 41.34 21.47 35.62
N GLU A 639 41.02 20.33 34.99
CA GLU A 639 42.01 19.28 34.66
C GLU A 639 43.09 19.80 33.69
N VAL A 640 42.72 20.64 32.73
CA VAL A 640 43.66 21.29 31.79
C VAL A 640 44.59 22.23 32.56
N HIS A 641 44.08 23.12 33.41
CA HIS A 641 44.89 24.02 34.24
C HIS A 641 45.82 23.25 35.18
N TYR A 642 45.30 22.22 35.85
CA TYR A 642 46.10 21.36 36.71
C TYR A 642 47.24 20.67 35.95
N SER A 643 46.96 20.19 34.73
CA SER A 643 47.97 19.58 33.85
C SER A 643 49.03 20.58 33.37
N ARG A 644 48.65 21.86 33.26
CA ARG A 644 49.56 22.99 32.98
C ARG A 644 50.30 23.52 34.21
N ARG A 645 50.12 22.90 35.38
CA ARG A 645 50.66 23.31 36.69
C ARG A 645 50.08 24.60 37.28
N ASP A 646 48.95 25.04 36.79
CA ASP A 646 48.18 26.12 37.40
C ASP A 646 47.18 25.54 38.43
N ALA A 647 47.74 25.09 39.56
CA ALA A 647 46.94 24.41 40.59
C ALA A 647 45.95 25.37 41.28
N LYS A 648 46.26 26.66 41.36
CA LYS A 648 45.37 27.66 41.98
C LYS A 648 44.08 27.77 41.18
N LEU A 649 44.19 28.01 39.87
CA LEU A 649 43.01 28.16 39.01
C LEU A 649 42.20 26.85 38.91
N ALA A 650 42.88 25.70 38.87
CA ALA A 650 42.21 24.41 38.91
C ALA A 650 41.40 24.19 40.20
N VAL A 651 41.92 24.62 41.36
CA VAL A 651 41.21 24.55 42.64
C VAL A 651 40.00 25.48 42.65
N ASP A 652 40.12 26.70 42.12
CA ASP A 652 39.01 27.66 42.12
C ASP A 652 37.89 27.22 41.19
N LEU A 653 38.20 26.76 39.97
CA LEU A 653 37.22 26.16 39.05
C LEU A 653 36.50 24.95 39.67
N MET A 654 37.22 24.11 40.41
CA MET A 654 36.64 22.95 41.06
C MET A 654 35.74 23.31 42.26
N LYS A 655 35.99 24.44 42.95
CA LYS A 655 35.05 24.97 43.95
C LYS A 655 33.75 25.41 43.28
N THR A 656 33.84 26.14 42.17
CA THR A 656 32.66 26.56 41.38
C THR A 656 31.87 25.35 40.87
N ALA A 657 32.54 24.31 40.38
CA ALA A 657 31.87 23.07 40.00
C ALA A 657 31.14 22.39 41.18
N LEU A 658 31.69 22.51 42.40
CA LEU A 658 31.08 22.00 43.63
C LEU A 658 29.89 22.84 44.10
N GLU A 659 29.90 24.16 43.88
CA GLU A 659 28.75 25.02 44.15
C GLU A 659 27.55 24.63 43.26
N LEU A 660 27.82 24.30 42.00
CA LEU A 660 26.81 23.81 41.06
C LEU A 660 26.35 22.37 41.35
N ALA A 661 27.19 21.55 41.99
CA ALA A 661 26.88 20.16 42.34
C ALA A 661 27.38 19.79 43.76
N PRO A 662 26.74 20.31 44.84
CA PRO A 662 27.25 20.22 46.22
C PRO A 662 27.38 18.80 46.76
N ASN A 663 26.56 17.89 46.26
CA ASN A 663 26.48 16.51 46.69
C ASN A 663 27.39 15.57 45.89
N SER A 664 28.12 16.08 44.89
CA SER A 664 29.01 15.26 44.07
C SER A 664 30.24 14.80 44.86
N GLY A 665 30.23 13.52 45.29
CA GLY A 665 31.41 12.89 45.88
C GLY A 665 32.61 12.85 44.93
N TYR A 666 32.36 12.88 43.60
CA TYR A 666 33.42 12.95 42.59
C TYR A 666 34.17 14.29 42.63
N TYR A 667 33.45 15.43 42.59
CA TYR A 667 34.09 16.75 42.61
C TYR A 667 34.79 17.03 43.94
N LYS A 668 34.27 16.51 45.06
CA LYS A 668 34.95 16.57 46.36
C LYS A 668 36.33 15.90 46.33
N ARG A 669 36.43 14.71 45.72
CA ARG A 669 37.71 14.00 45.53
C ARG A 669 38.63 14.74 44.57
N GLN A 670 38.09 15.34 43.51
CA GLN A 670 38.87 16.13 42.56
C GLN A 670 39.48 17.37 43.21
N LEU A 671 38.69 18.12 43.98
CA LEU A 671 39.15 19.27 44.74
C LEU A 671 40.26 18.90 45.73
N TRP A 672 40.07 17.79 46.44
CA TRP A 672 41.11 17.27 47.34
C TRP A 672 42.39 16.94 46.58
N ARG A 673 42.29 16.25 45.43
CA ARG A 673 43.45 15.91 44.59
C ARG A 673 44.21 17.16 44.13
N PHE A 674 43.50 18.18 43.62
CA PHE A 674 44.14 19.40 43.14
C PHE A 674 44.82 20.22 44.24
N LYS A 675 44.35 20.13 45.49
CA LYS A 675 44.98 20.79 46.65
C LYS A 675 46.23 20.08 47.17
N HIS A 676 46.24 18.74 47.14
CA HIS A 676 47.24 17.96 47.90
C HIS A 676 48.25 17.20 47.04
N ILE A 677 47.94 16.97 45.76
CA ILE A 677 48.81 16.22 44.86
C ILE A 677 49.44 17.21 43.88
N LYS A 678 50.77 17.17 43.73
CA LYS A 678 51.46 17.98 42.72
C LYS A 678 51.35 17.32 41.34
N PRO A 679 51.10 18.08 40.26
CA PRO A 679 51.03 17.53 38.92
C PRO A 679 52.39 16.98 38.47
N LYS A 680 52.42 15.74 37.96
CA LYS A 680 53.64 15.11 37.42
C LYS A 680 54.29 16.01 36.33
N PRO A 681 55.63 16.04 36.22
CA PRO A 681 56.30 16.84 35.21
C PRO A 681 55.88 16.48 33.78
N LEU A 682 55.88 17.48 32.89
CA LEU A 682 55.68 17.28 31.46
C LEU A 682 56.83 16.41 30.93
N LYS A 683 56.51 15.41 30.12
CA LYS A 683 57.56 14.66 29.41
C LYS A 683 58.23 15.64 28.43
N ARG A 684 59.56 15.80 28.52
CA ARG A 684 60.32 16.57 27.53
C ARG A 684 60.06 15.96 26.14
N PRO A 685 59.91 16.77 25.07
CA PRO A 685 59.86 16.24 23.73
C PRO A 685 61.12 15.40 23.48
N ILE A 686 60.96 14.19 22.97
CA ILE A 686 62.09 13.46 22.40
C ILE A 686 62.48 14.25 21.15
N PRO A 687 63.74 14.71 21.00
CA PRO A 687 64.16 15.41 19.79
C PRO A 687 63.93 14.48 18.60
N VAL A 688 63.15 14.93 17.62
CA VAL A 688 63.11 14.28 16.31
C VAL A 688 64.47 14.58 15.66
N PRO A 689 65.24 13.58 15.21
CA PRO A 689 66.49 13.85 14.51
C PRO A 689 66.19 14.69 13.26
N ALA A 690 66.93 15.79 13.11
CA ALA A 690 66.78 16.71 12.01
C ALA A 690 66.96 15.99 10.66
N ARG A 691 65.96 16.07 9.77
CA ARG A 691 66.18 15.80 8.35
C ARG A 691 67.12 16.87 7.81
N SER A 692 68.14 16.44 7.08
CA SER A 692 69.09 17.29 6.36
C SER A 692 68.40 18.16 5.31
N PRO A 693 68.89 19.39 5.06
CA PRO A 693 68.29 20.29 4.10
C PRO A 693 68.78 19.94 2.68
N GLU A 694 67.86 19.59 1.79
CA GLU A 694 68.07 19.69 0.35
C GLU A 694 67.22 20.84 -0.20
N SER A 695 67.94 21.81 -0.74
CA SER A 695 67.59 22.93 -1.62
C SER A 695 66.10 23.31 -1.79
N GLU A 696 65.78 24.51 -1.30
CA GLU A 696 64.76 25.37 -1.88
C GLU A 696 65.13 25.70 -3.34
N ASP A 697 64.22 25.41 -4.26
CA ASP A 697 64.11 26.19 -5.50
C ASP A 697 62.67 26.71 -5.60
N THR A 698 62.60 28.00 -5.91
CA THR A 698 61.44 28.88 -5.84
C THR A 698 60.51 28.69 -7.03
N GLY A 699 59.19 28.68 -6.83
CA GLY A 699 58.23 28.69 -7.94
C GLY A 699 56.79 28.93 -7.52
N ASP A 700 56.19 29.96 -8.11
CA ASP A 700 54.92 30.62 -7.81
C ASP A 700 53.65 29.76 -7.75
N ALA A 701 52.66 30.34 -7.07
CA ALA A 701 51.26 29.98 -7.14
C ALA A 701 50.64 30.39 -8.50
N SER A 702 49.93 29.47 -9.18
CA SER A 702 48.59 29.66 -9.80
C SER A 702 48.28 28.58 -10.87
N SER A 703 46.99 28.43 -11.18
CA SER A 703 46.32 27.51 -12.13
C SER A 703 46.07 26.09 -11.57
N ALA A 704 44.84 25.68 -11.25
CA ALA A 704 43.65 25.47 -12.08
C ALA A 704 43.69 24.18 -12.93
N ALA A 705 42.85 23.25 -12.49
CA ALA A 705 41.99 22.35 -13.28
C ALA A 705 42.56 21.07 -13.93
N GLN A 706 41.76 20.01 -13.71
CA GLN A 706 41.49 18.82 -14.53
C GLN A 706 42.32 17.53 -14.34
N ALA A 707 41.60 16.56 -13.73
CA ALA A 707 41.35 15.18 -14.17
C ALA A 707 42.52 14.27 -14.58
N SER A 708 42.70 13.14 -13.88
CA SER A 708 42.13 11.82 -14.25
C SER A 708 42.88 10.68 -13.54
N ASP A 709 42.12 9.67 -13.12
CA ASP A 709 42.44 8.26 -12.93
C ASP A 709 43.91 7.80 -12.77
N SER A 710 44.19 7.14 -11.64
CA SER A 710 44.59 5.72 -11.65
C SER A 710 44.76 5.16 -10.24
N GLN A 711 44.24 3.94 -10.08
CA GLN A 711 44.49 3.05 -8.98
C GLN A 711 45.99 2.76 -8.83
N SER A 712 46.50 2.78 -7.59
CA SER A 712 47.54 1.83 -7.19
C SER A 712 47.48 1.59 -5.69
N LEU A 713 47.17 0.34 -5.36
CA LEU A 713 47.41 -0.30 -4.07
C LEU A 713 48.83 -0.02 -3.58
N VAL A 714 48.97 0.44 -2.34
CA VAL A 714 50.17 0.22 -1.56
C VAL A 714 49.76 -0.35 -0.21
N SER A 715 50.03 -1.64 -0.08
CA SER A 715 50.10 -2.40 1.13
C SER A 715 51.12 -1.79 2.10
N GLU A 716 50.72 -1.53 3.35
CA GLU A 716 51.66 -1.39 4.45
C GLU A 716 51.40 -2.44 5.54
N SER A 717 52.49 -3.16 5.75
CA SER A 717 52.80 -4.23 6.70
C SER A 717 52.25 -4.05 8.11
N ILE A 718 51.58 -5.09 8.60
CA ILE A 718 51.30 -5.32 10.01
C ILE A 718 52.52 -6.04 10.60
N ASP A 719 53.27 -5.34 11.44
CA ASP A 719 54.24 -5.98 12.34
C ASP A 719 53.49 -6.79 13.42
N HIS A 720 53.82 -8.07 13.47
CA HIS A 720 53.43 -9.01 14.51
C HIS A 720 54.25 -8.76 15.78
N ASP A 721 53.56 -8.60 16.91
CA ASP A 721 54.11 -8.94 18.22
C ASP A 721 53.03 -9.71 19.01
N ILE A 722 53.19 -11.03 19.06
CA ILE A 722 52.47 -11.95 19.94
C ILE A 722 53.50 -12.55 20.89
N PRO A 723 53.26 -12.59 22.22
CA PRO A 723 53.83 -13.62 23.07
C PRO A 723 52.82 -14.77 23.26
N ASN A 724 53.31 -15.97 22.96
CA ASN A 724 52.71 -17.28 23.21
C ASN A 724 52.27 -17.50 24.66
N SER A 725 51.19 -18.25 24.85
CA SER A 725 51.24 -19.59 25.47
C SER A 725 49.87 -20.28 25.44
N GLU A 726 49.84 -21.45 24.78
CA GLU A 726 49.20 -22.73 25.18
C GLU A 726 47.74 -22.74 25.69
N ALA A 727 46.86 -23.71 25.41
CA ALA A 727 46.75 -24.84 24.50
C ALA A 727 45.38 -25.45 24.87
N VAL A 728 44.46 -25.73 23.93
CA VAL A 728 43.48 -26.82 24.09
C VAL A 728 43.05 -27.31 22.70
N GLU A 729 43.10 -28.64 22.60
CA GLU A 729 42.73 -29.59 21.57
C GLU A 729 41.44 -29.29 20.76
N ALA A 730 41.47 -29.65 19.47
CA ALA A 730 40.28 -30.07 18.75
C ALA A 730 40.62 -31.20 17.77
N VAL A 731 39.90 -32.29 17.97
CA VAL A 731 39.90 -33.58 17.28
C VAL A 731 39.45 -33.44 15.83
N ALA A 732 40.14 -34.14 14.92
CA ALA A 732 39.76 -34.31 13.52
C ALA A 732 38.70 -35.42 13.33
N PRO A 733 37.86 -35.38 12.29
CA PRO A 733 37.25 -36.57 11.73
C PRO A 733 37.98 -37.00 10.45
N ALA A 734 38.42 -38.26 10.42
CA ALA A 734 38.89 -38.95 9.23
C ALA A 734 37.75 -39.84 8.69
N ASN A 735 37.41 -39.66 7.41
CA ASN A 735 36.67 -40.63 6.61
C ASN A 735 37.68 -41.60 5.97
N SER A 736 37.56 -42.90 6.26
CA SER A 736 37.64 -43.98 5.27
C SER A 736 37.46 -45.36 5.92
N LEU A 737 36.53 -46.13 5.33
CA LEU A 737 36.14 -47.54 5.52
C LEU A 737 35.11 -47.84 6.60
#